data_AF-A0A4Q4Z1P1-F1
#
_entry.id   AF-A0A4Q4Z1P1-F1
#
_cell.length_a   1.000
_cell.length_b   1.000
_cell.length_c   1.000
_cell.angle_alpha   90.00
_cell.angle_beta   90.00
_cell.angle_gamma   90.00
#
_symmetry.space_group_name_H-M   'P 1'
#
loop_
_entity.id
_entity.type
_entity.pdbx_description
1 polymer ?
#
loop_
_entity_poly.entity_id
_entity_poly.type
_entity_poly.pdbx_seq_one_letter_code
_entity_poly.pdbx_strand_id
1 'polypeptide(L)'
;MKKKLIELATGALAVLLLAGLATPAAAQDGGGDDETGENPGWPRWCGKVYEAGYPAFEPGGHTTEPRRSNATLLHAQLATRHSIYVAGEEWGSFVVSAALSPWHGDPYENRTSDGVTTRPFDRLRFSVHLVDDDATPLVQDFVDVNATGVEYGFRLEGLEPRYEPYEVVFFGASEFGDWNYTATAEVQYLPAIRAGGSATKIDRLTGSLLFHAEDEGEEWTPLLPYGYYGLYNGSNDTAVADEFVRDYTSDGTGLNAIVALAGFADTNPVYDSMDTRNLRYMFDLRGSYQNLTEVERRVNTIKHRKSLFAYWTADEPDGWQRPFEAPVAARDLIRALDPYHPVALTLNCQDYYFGPYSIGGDVLMADVYPIGINSTFSKWGTACNTTYGDCGCDNCAGVVQDVRDRWDDLAQYERWLGRWPPLPKFHNPQVFHGEDYWFRDPTAAEARVMNALAFNRGITGIFGWTWPGSRELFEVHTEMARVVTAEPVSTFLLGGMPQRIEVEDVLDVVDVAIWGRQGQGLVSVVNGGYLDIEGPFSVELPVPALAIIETLFGGRALAVLAKSLPVRIETRTELSSRLANIHVSVDDDVLGPLTFTYGSCSNLDVRNAHHEVGRYKTASTSRLVWIMPEDVQPTQSEGCISAWDIEGNLVGRSERQRLKLRKRGVEQRGIHSIPMNNKMGIDTLGPWFDGVKLLEGKNLSAIDVAEAKAKDIAIVGAGMAGLTTFLILHQSGLTNVRILEASQRLGGRVRTEYLSGGPFDYSYQEMGPMRFPHTIEFGNDTFNVTDHQMVFQLADEMNRLNNHDRNLSVDFIPWIQQNENGLHYFDGIKMDTGLPPTLGQVATDPSLAISFPLDESTRSTQAQFQSILANGTLMFEIATNMHRAHKDFLINGLDGKGGDVWSAYAYLANYLGASLNDTDIVTGGFGHNSFWFILFESMNFGATTWKTIDGGRIFSISISNQVHPEKNSDAENKQFNEEYQKLNLQWRSSYMDWTFQNATFDYAILAMPFPMVQKLRLPKLGATITNAINKVPFASGCKVALEYKTRFWEHFENPIYGGWSETDIPGVGWITYPSYCLNCTGPASLLASYVTEASWGDTWVSVSEEQHVQYVVDAMAEIHGQVAYDEYTGNYRRKCWREDEFAGGGWAQPTIGQHQLYIPEYFKTHKNMIFVGEQTSYTHSWVASALESGVRGAVQMLLELGLVDEAKAAVDKWMGRWLDV
;
A
#
# COMPACT_ATOMS: atom_id res chain seq x y z
N MET A 1 -53.37 28.45 -73.44
CA MET A 1 -53.21 29.81 -72.88
C MET A 1 -52.76 29.68 -71.44
N LYS A 2 -51.51 29.28 -71.23
CA LYS A 2 -50.48 28.91 -72.22
C LYS A 2 -49.36 28.29 -71.38
N LYS A 3 -48.92 27.06 -71.60
CA LYS A 3 -49.05 26.14 -72.71
C LYS A 3 -48.58 24.82 -72.11
N LYS A 4 -49.38 23.78 -72.29
CA LYS A 4 -49.02 22.63 -73.12
C LYS A 4 -48.01 21.70 -72.44
N LEU A 5 -48.43 20.52 -72.03
CA LEU A 5 -48.85 19.38 -72.86
C LEU A 5 -47.69 18.74 -73.63
N ILE A 6 -47.63 17.40 -73.47
CA ILE A 6 -47.22 16.34 -74.42
C ILE A 6 -45.82 15.73 -74.22
N GLU A 7 -45.78 14.38 -74.25
CA GLU A 7 -44.64 13.42 -74.23
C GLU A 7 -44.03 13.06 -72.85
N LEU A 8 -43.56 11.85 -72.54
CA LEU A 8 -43.56 10.51 -73.16
C LEU A 8 -43.12 9.52 -72.07
N ALA A 9 -43.34 8.24 -72.35
CA ALA A 9 -42.81 7.06 -71.65
C ALA A 9 -41.45 7.22 -70.96
N THR A 10 -41.37 6.80 -69.69
CA THR A 10 -40.35 5.90 -69.07
C THR A 10 -40.42 6.09 -67.54
N GLY A 11 -40.86 5.06 -66.80
CA GLY A 11 -40.98 5.10 -65.34
C GLY A 11 -39.99 4.15 -64.68
N ALA A 12 -38.82 4.68 -64.30
CA ALA A 12 -37.85 4.06 -63.40
C ALA A 12 -36.81 5.12 -62.95
N LEU A 13 -36.39 5.07 -61.68
CA LEU A 13 -35.37 5.88 -60.98
C LEU A 13 -35.71 7.35 -60.63
N ALA A 14 -35.65 7.68 -59.33
CA ALA A 14 -35.68 9.04 -58.81
C ALA A 14 -34.89 9.14 -57.49
N VAL A 15 -34.02 10.17 -57.36
CA VAL A 15 -34.02 11.25 -56.34
C VAL A 15 -32.62 11.91 -56.36
N LEU A 16 -32.56 13.14 -56.89
CA LEU A 16 -31.44 14.08 -56.76
C LEU A 16 -32.00 15.51 -56.90
N LEU A 17 -31.64 16.37 -55.94
CA LEU A 17 -31.65 17.84 -55.96
C LEU A 17 -32.98 18.59 -56.20
N LEU A 18 -33.46 19.26 -55.14
CA LEU A 18 -33.89 20.66 -55.17
C LEU A 18 -34.08 21.20 -53.74
N ALA A 19 -33.20 22.11 -53.31
CA ALA A 19 -33.54 23.47 -52.87
C ALA A 19 -32.38 24.07 -52.05
N GLY A 20 -31.74 25.11 -52.61
CA GLY A 20 -31.16 26.17 -51.80
C GLY A 20 -32.23 27.20 -51.42
N LEU A 21 -32.07 27.81 -50.24
CA LEU A 21 -32.31 29.22 -49.88
C LEU A 21 -32.70 29.36 -48.40
N ALA A 22 -31.92 30.20 -47.71
CA ALA A 22 -32.25 31.00 -46.52
C ALA A 22 -32.53 30.32 -45.16
N THR A 23 -31.54 30.48 -44.27
CA THR A 23 -31.60 30.44 -42.80
C THR A 23 -32.38 31.63 -42.22
N PRO A 24 -32.64 31.72 -40.89
CA PRO A 24 -31.70 32.52 -40.07
C PRO A 24 -31.54 32.13 -38.58
N ALA A 25 -30.32 32.38 -38.09
CA ALA A 25 -29.93 32.94 -36.79
C ALA A 25 -30.48 32.38 -35.46
N ALA A 26 -29.59 31.80 -34.64
CA ALA A 26 -29.06 32.34 -33.37
C ALA A 26 -28.20 31.24 -32.71
N ALA A 27 -26.96 31.44 -32.25
CA ALA A 27 -26.36 32.64 -31.67
C ALA A 27 -24.84 32.75 -31.96
N GLN A 28 -24.42 34.01 -32.21
CA GLN A 28 -23.09 34.61 -32.00
C GLN A 28 -21.89 33.88 -32.62
N ASP A 29 -21.40 34.19 -33.82
CA ASP A 29 -20.98 35.47 -34.43
C ASP A 29 -19.69 36.07 -33.82
N GLY A 30 -18.64 36.10 -34.67
CA GLY A 30 -17.28 36.61 -34.45
C GLY A 30 -16.22 35.64 -35.01
N GLY A 31 -16.10 35.42 -36.33
CA GLY A 31 -15.15 36.12 -37.23
C GLY A 31 -13.70 35.69 -37.00
N GLY A 32 -12.86 35.23 -37.94
CA GLY A 32 -12.79 35.08 -39.38
C GLY A 32 -11.37 34.51 -39.69
N ASP A 33 -11.16 33.93 -40.87
CA ASP A 33 -9.86 33.57 -41.50
C ASP A 33 -8.71 33.08 -40.59
N ASP A 34 -8.51 31.76 -40.51
CA ASP A 34 -7.17 31.12 -40.41
C ASP A 34 -7.33 29.58 -40.56
N GLU A 35 -7.07 29.06 -41.77
CA GLU A 35 -7.14 27.62 -42.12
C GLU A 35 -5.92 26.81 -41.62
N THR A 36 -5.20 27.27 -40.60
CA THR A 36 -3.96 26.62 -40.16
C THR A 36 -4.00 26.29 -38.68
N GLY A 37 -3.47 25.11 -38.33
CA GLY A 37 -3.13 24.78 -36.95
C GLY A 37 -2.30 25.89 -36.29
N GLU A 38 -1.50 26.64 -37.06
CA GLU A 38 -0.56 27.69 -36.61
C GLU A 38 -1.29 29.03 -36.39
N ASN A 39 -1.18 29.58 -35.18
CA ASN A 39 -1.59 30.96 -34.88
C ASN A 39 -0.35 31.70 -34.37
N PRO A 40 0.25 32.58 -35.18
CA PRO A 40 1.50 33.26 -34.83
C PRO A 40 1.30 34.37 -33.79
N GLY A 41 0.05 34.70 -33.44
CA GLY A 41 -0.27 35.77 -32.51
C GLY A 41 -0.07 35.40 -31.04
N TRP A 42 -0.23 34.12 -30.68
CA TRP A 42 -0.14 33.64 -29.29
C TRP A 42 0.80 32.43 -29.17
N PRO A 43 1.60 32.32 -28.09
CA PRO A 43 2.44 31.15 -27.84
C PRO A 43 1.55 29.96 -27.47
N ARG A 44 1.42 29.00 -28.39
CA ARG A 44 0.53 27.83 -28.23
C ARG A 44 1.29 26.50 -28.32
N TRP A 45 0.84 25.52 -27.57
CA TRP A 45 1.24 24.12 -27.61
C TRP A 45 -0.02 23.25 -27.58
N CYS A 46 -0.16 22.30 -28.50
CA CYS A 46 -1.39 21.48 -28.63
C CYS A 46 -2.68 22.34 -28.74
N GLY A 47 -2.56 23.49 -29.40
CA GLY A 47 -3.63 24.47 -29.55
C GLY A 47 -3.91 25.34 -28.31
N LYS A 48 -3.31 25.02 -27.14
CA LYS A 48 -3.50 25.73 -25.87
C LYS A 48 -2.45 26.82 -25.71
N VAL A 49 -2.84 27.98 -25.20
CA VAL A 49 -1.85 29.01 -24.88
C VAL A 49 -1.09 28.65 -23.61
N TYR A 50 0.24 28.71 -23.65
CA TYR A 50 1.07 28.29 -22.52
C TYR A 50 1.72 29.43 -21.74
N GLU A 51 1.81 30.65 -22.27
CA GLU A 51 2.36 31.80 -21.53
C GLU A 51 1.28 32.66 -20.87
N ALA A 52 1.64 33.26 -19.73
CA ALA A 52 0.76 34.17 -19.01
C ALA A 52 0.50 35.46 -19.81
N GLY A 53 -0.68 36.06 -19.62
CA GLY A 53 -1.07 37.33 -20.27
C GLY A 53 -1.94 37.19 -21.51
N TYR A 54 -2.28 35.95 -21.89
CA TYR A 54 -3.17 35.62 -23.00
C TYR A 54 -4.40 34.84 -22.50
N PRO A 55 -5.56 34.92 -23.18
CA PRO A 55 -6.77 34.23 -22.74
C PRO A 55 -6.70 32.71 -22.96
N ALA A 56 -7.32 31.95 -22.05
CA ALA A 56 -7.61 30.52 -22.24
C ALA A 56 -8.81 30.34 -23.17
N PHE A 57 -8.78 29.31 -24.03
CA PHE A 57 -9.90 28.96 -24.92
C PHE A 57 -9.84 27.48 -25.31
N GLU A 58 -10.96 26.94 -25.75
CA GLU A 58 -11.04 25.56 -26.25
C GLU A 58 -10.25 25.44 -27.56
N PRO A 59 -9.19 24.61 -27.63
CA PRO A 59 -8.34 24.50 -28.81
C PRO A 59 -9.08 23.90 -30.01
N GLY A 60 -10.15 23.15 -29.76
CA GLY A 60 -10.92 22.46 -30.80
C GLY A 60 -10.11 21.31 -31.43
N GLY A 61 -10.60 20.78 -32.54
CA GLY A 61 -9.91 19.70 -33.26
C GLY A 61 -9.93 18.33 -32.58
N HIS A 62 -10.63 18.19 -31.45
CA HIS A 62 -10.80 16.93 -30.74
C HIS A 62 -11.48 15.88 -31.61
N THR A 63 -10.99 14.65 -31.54
CA THR A 63 -11.59 13.49 -32.21
C THR A 63 -12.81 13.06 -31.41
N THR A 64 -14.01 13.33 -31.91
CA THR A 64 -15.25 12.96 -31.21
C THR A 64 -15.82 11.64 -31.69
N GLU A 65 -16.47 10.89 -30.80
CA GLU A 65 -17.23 9.69 -31.16
C GLU A 65 -18.24 9.98 -32.31
N PRO A 66 -18.19 9.23 -33.43
CA PRO A 66 -19.17 9.40 -34.49
C PRO A 66 -20.57 9.06 -34.00
N ARG A 67 -21.59 9.64 -34.65
CA ARG A 67 -22.98 9.33 -34.32
C ARG A 67 -23.25 7.82 -34.52
N ARG A 68 -23.63 7.13 -33.45
CA ARG A 68 -24.02 5.71 -33.52
C ARG A 68 -25.24 5.51 -34.41
N SER A 69 -25.19 4.48 -35.25
CA SER A 69 -26.32 4.01 -36.05
C SER A 69 -27.36 3.29 -35.18
N ASN A 70 -28.63 3.46 -35.51
CA ASN A 70 -29.73 2.72 -34.88
C ASN A 70 -29.91 1.31 -35.46
N ALA A 71 -29.26 1.02 -36.59
CA ALA A 71 -29.22 -0.29 -37.22
C ALA A 71 -27.83 -0.90 -37.03
N THR A 72 -27.74 -2.22 -36.91
CA THR A 72 -26.47 -2.94 -36.95
C THR A 72 -25.84 -2.72 -38.33
N LEU A 73 -24.58 -2.28 -38.38
CA LEU A 73 -23.84 -2.11 -39.63
C LEU A 73 -22.76 -3.18 -39.74
N LEU A 74 -22.50 -3.65 -40.97
CA LEU A 74 -21.35 -4.47 -41.32
C LEU A 74 -20.34 -3.60 -42.07
N HIS A 75 -19.16 -3.42 -41.48
CA HIS A 75 -18.07 -2.66 -42.08
C HIS A 75 -17.10 -3.62 -42.77
N ALA A 76 -17.38 -3.89 -44.04
CA ALA A 76 -16.49 -4.69 -44.88
C ALA A 76 -15.27 -3.86 -45.28
N GLN A 77 -14.07 -4.32 -44.95
CA GLN A 77 -12.81 -3.64 -45.26
C GLN A 77 -11.79 -4.64 -45.83
N LEU A 78 -10.91 -4.14 -46.72
CA LEU A 78 -9.86 -4.90 -47.38
C LEU A 78 -8.54 -4.15 -47.25
N ALA A 79 -7.47 -4.87 -46.95
CA ALA A 79 -6.09 -4.38 -47.09
C ALA A 79 -5.16 -5.51 -47.54
N THR A 80 -4.02 -5.18 -48.15
CA THR A 80 -2.93 -6.16 -48.30
C THR A 80 -2.25 -6.37 -46.95
N ARG A 81 -1.84 -7.62 -46.64
CA ARG A 81 -1.17 -7.93 -45.37
C ARG A 81 0.12 -7.13 -45.23
N HIS A 82 0.94 -7.12 -46.27
CA HIS A 82 2.18 -6.37 -46.28
C HIS A 82 2.01 -5.05 -47.03
N SER A 83 2.68 -3.98 -46.56
CA SER A 83 2.65 -2.68 -47.23
C SER A 83 3.19 -2.72 -48.66
N ILE A 84 4.19 -3.57 -48.89
CA ILE A 84 4.82 -3.80 -50.19
C ILE A 84 5.14 -5.29 -50.37
N TYR A 85 5.21 -5.69 -51.62
CA TYR A 85 5.81 -6.95 -52.09
C TYR A 85 6.92 -6.60 -53.08
N VAL A 86 7.97 -7.41 -53.17
CA VAL A 86 9.09 -7.19 -54.11
C VAL A 86 9.26 -8.35 -55.08
N ALA A 87 9.80 -8.07 -56.26
CA ALA A 87 10.06 -9.08 -57.28
C ALA A 87 10.91 -10.23 -56.70
N GLY A 88 10.42 -11.47 -56.89
CA GLY A 88 10.99 -12.67 -56.28
C GLY A 88 10.05 -13.34 -55.29
N GLU A 89 9.09 -12.59 -54.72
CA GLU A 89 8.03 -13.17 -53.89
C GLU A 89 6.97 -13.88 -54.75
N GLU A 90 6.60 -15.11 -54.39
CA GLU A 90 5.60 -15.90 -55.13
C GLU A 90 4.15 -15.62 -54.69
N TRP A 91 3.96 -15.18 -53.45
CA TRP A 91 2.67 -15.07 -52.80
C TRP A 91 2.50 -13.71 -52.12
N GLY A 92 1.32 -13.13 -52.31
CA GLY A 92 0.79 -12.06 -51.48
C GLY A 92 -0.38 -12.57 -50.65
N SER A 93 -0.89 -11.71 -49.77
CA SER A 93 -2.13 -12.00 -49.04
C SER A 93 -2.92 -10.75 -48.74
N PHE A 94 -4.24 -10.91 -48.72
CA PHE A 94 -5.18 -9.90 -48.26
C PHE A 94 -5.59 -10.19 -46.83
N VAL A 95 -5.81 -9.13 -46.06
CA VAL A 95 -6.47 -9.16 -44.77
C VAL A 95 -7.85 -8.57 -44.98
N VAL A 96 -8.88 -9.34 -44.60
CA VAL A 96 -10.28 -8.96 -44.74
C VAL A 96 -10.90 -8.77 -43.35
N SER A 97 -11.70 -7.72 -43.22
CA SER A 97 -12.53 -7.46 -42.05
C SER A 97 -13.99 -7.39 -42.45
N ALA A 98 -14.84 -8.12 -41.75
CA ALA A 98 -16.29 -8.06 -41.83
C ALA A 98 -16.86 -7.75 -40.44
N ALA A 99 -16.29 -6.73 -39.78
CA ALA A 99 -16.65 -6.33 -38.43
C ALA A 99 -18.07 -5.75 -38.35
N LEU A 100 -18.80 -6.08 -37.29
CA LEU A 100 -19.99 -5.31 -36.93
C LEU A 100 -19.55 -4.01 -36.27
N SER A 101 -20.03 -2.88 -36.77
CA SER A 101 -19.63 -1.56 -36.29
C SER A 101 -20.86 -0.73 -35.94
N PRO A 102 -20.84 0.00 -34.80
CA PRO A 102 -21.92 0.92 -34.46
C PRO A 102 -21.81 2.25 -35.23
N TRP A 103 -20.70 2.53 -35.91
CA TRP A 103 -20.40 3.82 -36.54
C TRP A 103 -20.27 3.75 -38.06
N HIS A 104 -19.67 2.69 -38.59
CA HIS A 104 -19.21 2.59 -39.97
C HIS A 104 -19.79 1.37 -40.67
N GLY A 105 -19.88 1.40 -42.00
CA GLY A 105 -20.36 0.29 -42.83
C GLY A 105 -21.82 0.42 -43.27
N ASP A 106 -22.31 -0.66 -43.86
CA ASP A 106 -23.63 -0.74 -44.48
C ASP A 106 -24.61 -1.54 -43.61
N PRO A 107 -25.94 -1.32 -43.73
CA PRO A 107 -26.94 -2.04 -42.95
C PRO A 107 -26.79 -3.56 -43.02
N TYR A 108 -26.78 -4.19 -41.86
CA TYR A 108 -26.68 -5.63 -41.70
C TYR A 108 -27.92 -6.18 -41.01
N GLU A 109 -28.51 -7.20 -41.62
CA GLU A 109 -29.52 -8.04 -40.99
C GLU A 109 -29.07 -9.49 -41.06
N ASN A 110 -29.20 -10.21 -39.94
CA ASN A 110 -28.87 -11.63 -39.87
C ASN A 110 -29.93 -12.49 -40.58
N ARG A 111 -30.19 -12.22 -41.86
CA ARG A 111 -31.08 -12.98 -42.73
C ARG A 111 -30.68 -12.82 -44.20
N THR A 112 -30.73 -13.91 -44.94
CA THR A 112 -30.67 -13.96 -46.41
C THR A 112 -31.71 -14.94 -46.92
N SER A 113 -32.26 -14.73 -48.12
CA SER A 113 -33.33 -15.52 -48.72
C SER A 113 -33.22 -15.66 -50.23
N ASP A 114 -33.49 -16.86 -50.76
CA ASP A 114 -33.67 -17.10 -52.19
C ASP A 114 -35.12 -16.79 -52.67
N GLY A 115 -35.91 -16.12 -51.83
CA GLY A 115 -37.34 -15.87 -52.05
C GLY A 115 -38.27 -17.02 -51.66
N VAL A 116 -37.73 -18.17 -51.22
CA VAL A 116 -38.51 -19.35 -50.78
C VAL A 116 -38.13 -19.78 -49.36
N THR A 117 -36.85 -19.74 -49.01
CA THR A 117 -36.29 -20.10 -47.71
C THR A 117 -35.51 -18.93 -47.13
N THR A 118 -35.53 -18.77 -45.80
CA THR A 118 -34.74 -17.75 -45.08
C THR A 118 -33.70 -18.43 -44.21
N ARG A 119 -32.45 -17.97 -44.26
CA ARG A 119 -31.32 -18.48 -43.47
C ARG A 119 -30.59 -17.34 -42.76
N PRO A 120 -29.87 -17.61 -41.65
CA PRO A 120 -28.96 -16.64 -41.05
C PRO A 120 -27.91 -16.17 -42.07
N PHE A 121 -27.56 -14.87 -42.01
CA PHE A 121 -26.44 -14.31 -42.75
C PHE A 121 -25.26 -14.17 -41.80
N ASP A 122 -24.60 -15.29 -41.53
CA ASP A 122 -23.46 -15.41 -40.62
C ASP A 122 -22.10 -15.46 -41.35
N ARG A 123 -22.12 -15.53 -42.70
CA ARG A 123 -20.94 -15.58 -43.56
C ARG A 123 -21.09 -14.72 -44.80
N LEU A 124 -20.11 -13.85 -45.05
CA LEU A 124 -19.97 -13.03 -46.24
C LEU A 124 -19.15 -13.76 -47.30
N ARG A 125 -19.78 -14.12 -48.41
CA ARG A 125 -19.08 -14.64 -49.59
C ARG A 125 -18.44 -13.46 -50.30
N PHE A 126 -17.16 -13.54 -50.65
CA PHE A 126 -16.50 -12.43 -51.32
C PHE A 126 -15.56 -12.86 -52.45
N SER A 127 -15.24 -11.89 -53.31
CA SER A 127 -14.18 -11.97 -54.30
C SER A 127 -13.40 -10.66 -54.38
N VAL A 128 -12.10 -10.75 -54.62
CA VAL A 128 -11.22 -9.59 -54.85
C VAL A 128 -10.74 -9.62 -56.29
N HIS A 129 -10.95 -8.53 -57.02
CA HIS A 129 -10.58 -8.37 -58.44
C HIS A 129 -9.68 -7.17 -58.63
N LEU A 130 -8.92 -7.14 -59.73
CA LEU A 130 -8.25 -5.93 -60.18
C LEU A 130 -9.30 -4.99 -60.79
N VAL A 131 -9.19 -3.69 -60.56
CA VAL A 131 -10.10 -2.69 -61.19
C VAL A 131 -10.10 -2.81 -62.72
N ASP A 132 -8.94 -3.16 -63.31
CA ASP A 132 -8.77 -3.28 -64.75
C ASP A 132 -9.10 -4.69 -65.31
N ASP A 133 -9.40 -5.67 -64.45
CA ASP A 133 -9.77 -7.04 -64.84
C ASP A 133 -10.78 -7.68 -63.86
N ASP A 134 -12.06 -7.57 -64.20
CA ASP A 134 -13.20 -8.16 -63.47
C ASP A 134 -13.45 -9.64 -63.81
N ALA A 135 -12.70 -10.24 -64.75
CA ALA A 135 -12.98 -11.59 -65.23
C ALA A 135 -12.38 -12.70 -64.33
N THR A 136 -11.25 -12.42 -63.68
CA THR A 136 -10.52 -13.40 -62.87
C THR A 136 -10.25 -12.86 -61.46
N PRO A 137 -10.90 -13.42 -60.41
CA PRO A 137 -10.62 -12.99 -59.05
C PRO A 137 -9.21 -13.41 -58.61
N LEU A 138 -8.51 -12.50 -57.93
CA LEU A 138 -7.27 -12.80 -57.21
C LEU A 138 -7.53 -13.74 -56.02
N VAL A 139 -8.67 -13.52 -55.35
CA VAL A 139 -9.17 -14.33 -54.23
C VAL A 139 -10.68 -14.48 -54.36
N GLN A 140 -11.21 -15.67 -54.08
CA GLN A 140 -12.65 -15.89 -53.89
C GLN A 140 -12.86 -16.85 -52.72
N ASP A 141 -13.49 -16.38 -51.65
CA ASP A 141 -13.68 -17.16 -50.43
C ASP A 141 -14.89 -16.66 -49.60
N PHE A 142 -14.96 -17.07 -48.33
CA PHE A 142 -15.94 -16.63 -47.35
C PHE A 142 -15.26 -16.12 -46.08
N VAL A 143 -15.78 -15.04 -45.51
CA VAL A 143 -15.38 -14.52 -44.20
C VAL A 143 -16.59 -14.54 -43.27
N ASP A 144 -16.41 -14.98 -42.02
CA ASP A 144 -17.49 -14.96 -41.03
C ASP A 144 -17.86 -13.51 -40.68
N VAL A 145 -19.16 -13.27 -40.47
CA VAL A 145 -19.63 -11.97 -39.98
C VAL A 145 -19.08 -11.74 -38.57
N ASN A 146 -18.65 -10.51 -38.32
CA ASN A 146 -17.94 -10.08 -37.11
C ASN A 146 -16.49 -10.59 -36.99
N ALA A 147 -15.93 -11.21 -38.03
CA ALA A 147 -14.51 -11.53 -38.08
C ALA A 147 -13.68 -10.33 -38.56
N THR A 148 -12.51 -10.12 -37.96
CA THR A 148 -11.55 -9.09 -38.34
C THR A 148 -10.17 -9.70 -38.49
N GLY A 149 -9.38 -9.26 -39.47
CA GLY A 149 -7.99 -9.70 -39.59
C GLY A 149 -7.81 -11.08 -40.24
N VAL A 150 -8.76 -11.54 -41.06
CA VAL A 150 -8.69 -12.87 -41.68
C VAL A 150 -7.86 -12.82 -42.96
N GLU A 151 -6.85 -13.68 -43.07
CA GLU A 151 -5.88 -13.69 -44.16
C GLU A 151 -6.28 -14.62 -45.31
N TYR A 152 -6.13 -14.14 -46.55
CA TYR A 152 -6.34 -14.91 -47.78
C TYR A 152 -5.18 -14.71 -48.75
N GLY A 153 -4.48 -15.79 -49.06
CA GLY A 153 -3.33 -15.76 -49.97
C GLY A 153 -3.75 -15.66 -51.44
N PHE A 154 -2.96 -14.94 -52.23
CA PHE A 154 -3.07 -14.88 -53.69
C PHE A 154 -1.70 -15.01 -54.35
N ARG A 155 -1.67 -15.53 -55.58
CA ARG A 155 -0.44 -15.64 -56.37
C ARG A 155 -0.06 -14.28 -56.93
N LEU A 156 1.20 -13.88 -56.75
CA LEU A 156 1.77 -12.72 -57.45
C LEU A 156 2.11 -13.06 -58.92
N GLU A 157 2.15 -14.35 -59.26
CA GLU A 157 2.28 -14.85 -60.62
C GLU A 157 1.12 -14.34 -61.50
N GLY A 158 1.44 -13.50 -62.48
CA GLY A 158 0.47 -12.83 -63.36
C GLY A 158 0.42 -11.32 -63.20
N LEU A 159 1.00 -10.76 -62.12
CA LEU A 159 1.23 -9.32 -61.96
C LEU A 159 2.67 -8.98 -62.37
N GLU A 160 2.87 -7.90 -63.12
CA GLU A 160 4.22 -7.39 -63.42
C GLU A 160 4.69 -6.47 -62.29
N PRO A 161 5.92 -6.63 -61.76
CA PRO A 161 6.47 -5.69 -60.78
C PRO A 161 6.61 -4.28 -61.38
N ARG A 162 6.05 -3.26 -60.70
CA ARG A 162 6.05 -1.86 -61.16
C ARG A 162 5.99 -0.89 -59.98
N TYR A 163 6.23 0.40 -60.25
CA TYR A 163 6.19 1.42 -59.19
C TYR A 163 4.76 1.89 -58.89
N GLU A 164 3.85 1.80 -59.86
CA GLU A 164 2.45 2.14 -59.70
C GLU A 164 1.67 0.99 -59.02
N PRO A 165 0.89 1.24 -57.96
CA PRO A 165 0.10 0.19 -57.31
C PRO A 165 -0.93 -0.44 -58.27
N TYR A 166 -1.33 -1.68 -57.97
CA TYR A 166 -2.53 -2.27 -58.56
C TYR A 166 -3.73 -1.94 -57.68
N GLU A 167 -4.76 -1.31 -58.24
CA GLU A 167 -6.02 -1.11 -57.54
C GLU A 167 -6.86 -2.39 -57.55
N VAL A 168 -7.37 -2.77 -56.39
CA VAL A 168 -8.23 -3.95 -56.23
C VAL A 168 -9.55 -3.60 -55.58
N VAL A 169 -10.61 -4.30 -55.99
CA VAL A 169 -11.96 -4.15 -55.46
C VAL A 169 -12.40 -5.45 -54.81
N PHE A 170 -12.83 -5.34 -53.56
CA PHE A 170 -13.56 -6.36 -52.82
C PHE A 170 -15.04 -6.26 -53.13
N PHE A 171 -15.65 -7.39 -53.52
CA PHE A 171 -17.09 -7.56 -53.63
C PHE A 171 -17.54 -8.65 -52.67
N GLY A 172 -18.29 -8.29 -51.64
CA GLY A 172 -18.89 -9.20 -50.68
C GLY A 172 -20.41 -9.28 -50.86
N ALA A 173 -20.99 -10.47 -50.72
CA ALA A 173 -22.42 -10.70 -50.75
C ALA A 173 -22.87 -11.79 -49.76
N SER A 174 -24.11 -11.68 -49.29
CA SER A 174 -24.80 -12.79 -48.60
C SER A 174 -24.99 -14.02 -49.51
N GLU A 175 -25.25 -15.21 -48.95
CA GLU A 175 -25.38 -16.49 -49.71
C GLU A 175 -26.26 -16.37 -50.96
N PHE A 176 -27.38 -15.63 -50.85
CA PHE A 176 -28.34 -15.43 -51.95
C PHE A 176 -28.28 -14.04 -52.61
N GLY A 177 -27.36 -13.17 -52.19
CA GLY A 177 -27.12 -11.86 -52.82
C GLY A 177 -28.08 -10.74 -52.43
N ASP A 178 -28.85 -10.89 -51.36
CA ASP A 178 -29.77 -9.84 -50.85
C ASP A 178 -29.04 -8.63 -50.29
N TRP A 179 -27.84 -8.86 -49.73
CA TRP A 179 -26.95 -7.86 -49.17
C TRP A 179 -25.61 -7.88 -49.90
N ASN A 180 -25.11 -6.71 -50.29
CA ASN A 180 -23.84 -6.53 -51.00
C ASN A 180 -22.99 -5.46 -50.30
N TYR A 181 -21.68 -5.68 -50.29
CA TYR A 181 -20.70 -4.83 -49.62
C TYR A 181 -19.48 -4.67 -50.52
N THR A 182 -18.86 -3.49 -50.53
CA THR A 182 -17.69 -3.20 -51.37
C THR A 182 -16.60 -2.48 -50.59
N ALA A 183 -15.35 -2.82 -50.88
CA ALA A 183 -14.18 -2.11 -50.35
C ALA A 183 -13.09 -2.05 -51.42
N THR A 184 -12.15 -1.12 -51.30
CA THR A 184 -11.02 -0.98 -52.23
C THR A 184 -9.71 -1.03 -51.47
N ALA A 185 -8.66 -1.56 -52.11
CA ALA A 185 -7.30 -1.56 -51.57
C ALA A 185 -6.27 -1.44 -52.71
N GLU A 186 -5.01 -1.27 -52.33
CA GLU A 186 -3.88 -1.22 -53.25
C GLU A 186 -2.90 -2.37 -52.99
N VAL A 187 -2.40 -2.97 -54.07
CA VAL A 187 -1.31 -3.96 -54.06
C VAL A 187 -0.05 -3.30 -54.64
N GLN A 188 0.90 -2.98 -53.77
CA GLN A 188 2.19 -2.42 -54.16
C GLN A 188 3.18 -3.57 -54.43
N TYR A 189 3.37 -3.95 -55.70
CA TYR A 189 4.32 -4.99 -56.11
C TYR A 189 5.51 -4.39 -56.86
N LEU A 190 6.60 -4.16 -56.13
CA LEU A 190 7.77 -3.41 -56.56
C LEU A 190 8.79 -4.27 -57.31
N PRO A 191 9.64 -3.65 -58.15
CA PRO A 191 10.84 -4.31 -58.68
C PRO A 191 11.76 -4.88 -57.59
N ALA A 192 12.75 -5.68 -58.00
CA ALA A 192 13.73 -6.23 -57.07
C ALA A 192 14.52 -5.12 -56.37
N ILE A 193 14.86 -5.35 -55.11
CA ILE A 193 15.70 -4.47 -54.32
C ILE A 193 17.05 -4.30 -55.03
N ARG A 194 17.54 -3.07 -55.07
CA ARG A 194 18.83 -2.76 -55.69
C ARG A 194 19.97 -3.42 -54.91
N ALA A 195 21.00 -3.87 -55.62
CA ALA A 195 22.22 -4.41 -55.00
C ALA A 195 22.80 -3.46 -53.93
N GLY A 196 23.05 -4.01 -52.73
CA GLY A 196 23.51 -3.26 -51.55
C GLY A 196 22.47 -2.35 -50.88
N GLY A 197 21.22 -2.37 -51.34
CA GLY A 197 20.08 -1.68 -50.73
C GLY A 197 19.29 -2.58 -49.78
N SER A 198 18.20 -2.02 -49.26
CA SER A 198 17.28 -2.69 -48.36
C SER A 198 15.84 -2.33 -48.66
N ALA A 199 14.91 -3.04 -48.00
CA ALA A 199 13.50 -2.74 -47.98
C ALA A 199 12.92 -3.11 -46.61
N THR A 200 11.87 -2.38 -46.22
CA THR A 200 11.11 -2.65 -45.00
C THR A 200 9.62 -2.63 -45.33
N LYS A 201 8.95 -3.74 -45.05
CA LYS A 201 7.49 -3.84 -45.20
C LYS A 201 6.80 -3.90 -43.84
N ILE A 202 5.65 -3.25 -43.76
CA ILE A 202 4.78 -3.27 -42.59
C ILE A 202 3.87 -4.49 -42.70
N ASP A 203 3.84 -5.34 -41.67
CA ASP A 203 2.77 -6.33 -41.50
C ASP A 203 1.57 -5.62 -40.88
N ARG A 204 0.54 -5.33 -41.70
CA ARG A 204 -0.68 -4.64 -41.28
C ARG A 204 -1.57 -5.46 -40.35
N LEU A 205 -1.33 -6.77 -40.22
CA LEU A 205 -2.07 -7.61 -39.28
C LEU A 205 -1.56 -7.42 -37.85
N THR A 206 -0.24 -7.29 -37.68
CA THR A 206 0.39 -7.21 -36.35
C THR A 206 0.95 -5.83 -36.01
N GLY A 207 1.06 -4.93 -36.99
CA GLY A 207 1.74 -3.64 -36.85
C GLY A 207 3.28 -3.75 -36.79
N SER A 208 3.84 -4.93 -37.06
CA SER A 208 5.29 -5.18 -37.01
C SER A 208 5.99 -4.77 -38.32
N LEU A 209 7.32 -4.65 -38.26
CA LEU A 209 8.17 -4.45 -39.44
C LEU A 209 8.86 -5.75 -39.84
N LEU A 210 8.94 -5.98 -41.14
CA LEU A 210 9.79 -7.00 -41.75
C LEU A 210 10.87 -6.30 -42.58
N PHE A 211 12.12 -6.60 -42.27
CA PHE A 211 13.29 -6.00 -42.89
C PHE A 211 14.01 -7.04 -43.76
N HIS A 212 14.49 -6.60 -44.92
CA HIS A 212 15.35 -7.39 -45.79
C HIS A 212 16.38 -6.50 -46.48
N ALA A 213 17.65 -6.92 -46.43
CA ALA A 213 18.74 -6.33 -47.21
C ALA A 213 19.16 -7.31 -48.31
N GLU A 214 19.51 -6.80 -49.49
CA GLU A 214 19.75 -7.64 -50.68
C GLU A 214 20.92 -8.63 -50.50
N ASP A 215 21.89 -8.31 -49.65
CA ASP A 215 23.03 -9.19 -49.34
C ASP A 215 22.79 -10.11 -48.12
N GLU A 216 21.61 -10.06 -47.51
CA GLU A 216 21.21 -10.82 -46.31
C GLU A 216 20.10 -11.85 -46.63
N GLY A 217 20.48 -13.04 -47.09
CA GLY A 217 19.55 -14.18 -47.31
C GLY A 217 18.45 -13.90 -48.34
N GLU A 218 17.47 -14.79 -48.48
CA GLU A 218 16.22 -14.51 -49.23
C GLU A 218 15.02 -14.29 -48.28
N GLU A 219 15.25 -14.40 -46.97
CA GLU A 219 14.20 -14.42 -45.95
C GLU A 219 13.98 -13.02 -45.35
N TRP A 220 12.72 -12.61 -45.28
CA TRP A 220 12.31 -11.38 -44.61
C TRP A 220 12.38 -11.57 -43.09
N THR A 221 13.12 -10.70 -42.39
CA THR A 221 13.36 -10.83 -40.95
C THR A 221 12.47 -9.88 -40.15
N PRO A 222 11.77 -10.34 -39.10
CA PRO A 222 11.05 -9.45 -38.20
C PRO A 222 12.00 -8.47 -37.48
N LEU A 223 11.64 -7.18 -37.49
CA LEU A 223 12.39 -6.11 -36.86
C LEU A 223 11.53 -5.45 -35.79
N LEU A 224 11.95 -5.59 -34.52
CA LEU A 224 11.52 -4.75 -33.41
C LEU A 224 12.56 -3.63 -33.25
N PRO A 225 12.40 -2.46 -33.87
CA PRO A 225 13.38 -1.39 -33.72
C PRO A 225 13.37 -0.87 -32.27
N TYR A 226 14.49 -1.07 -31.57
CA TYR A 226 14.67 -0.67 -30.19
C TYR A 226 16.00 0.08 -30.05
N GLY A 227 15.93 1.35 -29.64
CA GLY A 227 17.10 2.22 -29.65
C GLY A 227 16.92 3.57 -28.98
N TYR A 228 17.76 4.50 -29.41
CA TYR A 228 17.72 5.92 -29.06
C TYR A 228 17.69 6.81 -30.30
N TYR A 229 17.30 8.06 -30.09
CA TYR A 229 17.67 9.18 -30.93
C TYR A 229 19.15 9.51 -30.70
N GLY A 230 20.01 9.19 -31.65
CA GLY A 230 21.47 9.34 -31.52
C GLY A 230 21.94 10.70 -31.99
N LEU A 231 22.40 11.56 -31.07
CA LEU A 231 22.97 12.88 -31.35
C LEU A 231 24.39 12.75 -31.92
N TYR A 232 24.48 12.75 -33.25
CA TYR A 232 25.76 12.86 -33.95
C TYR A 232 25.99 14.28 -34.44
N ASN A 233 27.01 14.95 -33.92
CA ASN A 233 27.34 16.36 -34.24
C ASN A 233 27.80 16.62 -35.68
N GLY A 234 27.63 15.67 -36.61
CA GLY A 234 27.84 15.88 -38.05
C GLY A 234 29.30 16.04 -38.47
N SER A 235 30.24 15.35 -37.81
CA SER A 235 31.64 15.30 -38.26
C SER A 235 31.76 14.53 -39.58
N ASN A 236 32.61 14.99 -40.50
CA ASN A 236 32.99 14.20 -41.69
C ASN A 236 34.16 13.23 -41.41
N ASP A 237 34.58 13.11 -40.15
CA ASP A 237 35.67 12.24 -39.74
C ASP A 237 35.18 10.79 -39.58
N THR A 238 35.70 9.91 -40.43
CA THR A 238 35.37 8.47 -40.42
C THR A 238 35.71 7.79 -39.10
N ALA A 239 36.78 8.18 -38.42
CA ALA A 239 37.16 7.57 -37.14
C ALA A 239 36.19 7.95 -36.02
N VAL A 240 35.75 9.21 -35.98
CA VAL A 240 34.76 9.69 -35.00
C VAL A 240 33.39 9.06 -35.27
N ALA A 241 33.02 8.93 -36.54
CA ALA A 241 31.80 8.26 -36.95
C ALA A 241 31.78 6.77 -36.56
N ASP A 242 32.87 6.03 -36.84
CA ASP A 242 32.97 4.63 -36.43
C ASP A 242 33.04 4.46 -34.92
N GLU A 243 33.69 5.38 -34.20
CA GLU A 243 33.72 5.36 -32.74
C GLU A 243 32.33 5.56 -32.15
N PHE A 244 31.53 6.50 -32.65
CA PHE A 244 30.14 6.72 -32.22
C PHE A 244 29.30 5.45 -32.39
N VAL A 245 29.31 4.85 -33.59
CA VAL A 245 28.54 3.62 -33.84
C VAL A 245 29.08 2.44 -33.05
N ARG A 246 30.41 2.32 -32.91
CA ARG A 246 31.04 1.28 -32.10
C ARG A 246 30.63 1.40 -30.64
N ASP A 247 30.67 2.59 -30.06
CA ASP A 247 30.32 2.83 -28.67
C ASP A 247 28.84 2.50 -28.41
N TYR A 248 27.95 2.97 -29.28
CA TYR A 248 26.52 2.63 -29.22
C TYR A 248 26.29 1.11 -29.25
N THR A 249 26.94 0.41 -30.19
CA THR A 249 26.73 -1.03 -30.40
C THR A 249 27.45 -1.91 -29.39
N SER A 250 28.61 -1.51 -28.86
CA SER A 250 29.36 -2.28 -27.87
C SER A 250 28.74 -2.18 -26.48
N ASP A 251 28.35 -0.96 -26.08
CA ASP A 251 27.82 -0.70 -24.75
C ASP A 251 26.31 -0.96 -24.70
N GLY A 252 25.59 -0.65 -25.78
CA GLY A 252 24.16 -0.85 -25.96
C GLY A 252 23.80 -2.27 -26.41
N THR A 253 24.34 -3.31 -25.76
CA THR A 253 24.03 -4.70 -26.10
C THR A 253 22.51 -4.93 -26.13
N GLY A 254 21.95 -5.34 -27.28
CA GLY A 254 20.50 -5.54 -27.45
C GLY A 254 19.80 -4.38 -28.15
N LEU A 255 20.38 -3.19 -28.20
CA LEU A 255 19.93 -2.09 -29.07
C LEU A 255 20.25 -2.48 -30.52
N ASN A 256 19.21 -2.50 -31.37
CA ASN A 256 19.32 -2.98 -32.76
C ASN A 256 18.95 -1.91 -33.79
N ALA A 257 18.46 -0.75 -33.34
CA ALA A 257 18.09 0.36 -34.18
C ALA A 257 18.53 1.71 -33.58
N ILE A 258 18.57 2.76 -34.40
CA ILE A 258 18.85 4.14 -33.98
C ILE A 258 18.09 5.14 -34.86
N VAL A 259 17.60 6.24 -34.29
CA VAL A 259 17.19 7.42 -35.08
C VAL A 259 18.41 8.32 -35.21
N ALA A 260 18.96 8.43 -36.42
CA ALA A 260 20.25 9.08 -36.63
C ALA A 260 20.11 10.61 -36.73
N LEU A 261 20.29 11.33 -35.62
CA LEU A 261 20.28 12.80 -35.61
C LEU A 261 21.61 13.34 -36.14
N ALA A 262 21.70 13.59 -37.44
CA ALA A 262 22.89 14.13 -38.09
C ALA A 262 22.68 15.58 -38.59
N GLY A 263 23.70 16.43 -38.42
CA GLY A 263 23.67 17.84 -38.85
C GLY A 263 23.81 18.09 -40.36
N PHE A 264 23.62 19.36 -40.76
CA PHE A 264 23.27 20.01 -42.05
C PHE A 264 23.88 19.56 -43.42
N ALA A 265 24.46 18.35 -43.53
CA ALA A 265 24.81 17.70 -44.80
C ALA A 265 24.81 16.16 -44.74
N ASP A 266 24.14 15.55 -43.74
CA ASP A 266 23.92 14.10 -43.49
C ASP A 266 25.09 13.20 -43.94
N THR A 267 26.23 13.43 -43.29
CA THR A 267 27.57 12.87 -43.53
C THR A 267 27.59 11.34 -43.78
N ASN A 268 28.12 10.90 -44.93
CA ASN A 268 28.25 9.47 -45.31
C ASN A 268 28.98 8.57 -44.30
N PRO A 269 30.06 8.99 -43.60
CA PRO A 269 30.87 8.05 -42.83
C PRO A 269 30.14 7.38 -41.66
N VAL A 270 29.15 8.05 -41.04
CA VAL A 270 28.37 7.44 -39.95
C VAL A 270 27.45 6.35 -40.48
N TYR A 271 26.79 6.60 -41.60
CA TYR A 271 25.97 5.60 -42.28
C TYR A 271 26.80 4.47 -42.86
N ASP A 272 28.02 4.73 -43.35
CA ASP A 272 28.97 3.68 -43.77
C ASP A 272 29.35 2.77 -42.59
N SER A 273 29.55 3.31 -41.39
CA SER A 273 29.83 2.52 -40.19
C SER A 273 28.60 1.74 -39.71
N MET A 274 27.41 2.34 -39.73
CA MET A 274 26.14 1.65 -39.44
C MET A 274 25.93 0.47 -40.40
N ASP A 275 26.12 0.68 -41.71
CA ASP A 275 26.05 -0.37 -42.74
C ASP A 275 27.07 -1.49 -42.49
N THR A 276 28.31 -1.14 -42.14
CA THR A 276 29.38 -2.12 -41.85
C THR A 276 29.08 -2.99 -40.62
N ARG A 277 28.35 -2.44 -39.66
CA ARG A 277 28.01 -3.09 -38.37
C ARG A 277 26.59 -3.66 -38.35
N ASN A 278 25.85 -3.56 -39.45
CA ASN A 278 24.43 -3.92 -39.58
C ASN A 278 23.53 -3.25 -38.51
N LEU A 279 23.85 -2.02 -38.08
CA LEU A 279 22.98 -1.24 -37.20
C LEU A 279 21.88 -0.60 -38.04
N ARG A 280 20.63 -1.00 -37.81
CA ARG A 280 19.49 -0.43 -38.54
C ARG A 280 19.26 1.01 -38.12
N TYR A 281 18.90 1.87 -39.06
CA TYR A 281 18.63 3.26 -38.74
C TYR A 281 17.39 3.82 -39.43
N MET A 282 16.74 4.72 -38.70
CA MET A 282 15.72 5.61 -39.25
C MET A 282 16.39 6.93 -39.59
N PHE A 283 16.21 7.39 -40.83
CA PHE A 283 16.88 8.59 -41.34
C PHE A 283 16.12 9.87 -40.94
N ASP A 284 16.81 10.81 -40.30
CA ASP A 284 16.22 12.05 -39.79
C ASP A 284 15.95 13.07 -40.91
N LEU A 285 14.68 13.47 -41.05
CA LEU A 285 14.21 14.55 -41.91
C LEU A 285 13.46 15.64 -41.14
N ARG A 286 13.46 15.63 -39.79
CA ARG A 286 12.64 16.52 -38.93
C ARG A 286 12.80 18.00 -39.22
N GLY A 287 14.01 18.42 -39.58
CA GLY A 287 14.31 19.82 -39.90
C GLY A 287 13.98 20.21 -41.34
N SER A 288 13.64 19.25 -42.21
CA SER A 288 13.57 19.42 -43.65
C SER A 288 12.22 19.08 -44.28
N TYR A 289 11.31 18.37 -43.58
CA TYR A 289 10.07 17.86 -44.16
C TYR A 289 9.16 18.93 -44.79
N GLN A 290 9.19 20.16 -44.28
CA GLN A 290 8.42 21.29 -44.83
C GLN A 290 9.00 21.82 -46.15
N ASN A 291 10.24 21.46 -46.50
CA ASN A 291 10.92 21.85 -47.73
C ASN A 291 11.08 20.63 -48.65
N LEU A 292 10.09 20.40 -49.51
CA LEU A 292 10.04 19.25 -50.41
C LEU A 292 11.29 19.11 -51.31
N THR A 293 11.90 20.21 -51.74
CA THR A 293 13.16 20.17 -52.51
C THR A 293 14.32 19.62 -51.67
N GLU A 294 14.35 19.93 -50.38
CA GLU A 294 15.36 19.39 -49.48
C GLU A 294 15.10 17.92 -49.14
N VAL A 295 13.84 17.55 -48.91
CA VAL A 295 13.42 16.14 -48.75
C VAL A 295 13.87 15.32 -49.95
N GLU A 296 13.56 15.77 -51.17
CA GLU A 296 13.97 15.08 -52.40
C GLU A 296 15.48 14.87 -52.47
N ARG A 297 16.26 15.91 -52.17
CA ARG A 297 17.73 15.85 -52.18
C ARG A 297 18.26 14.84 -51.16
N ARG A 298 17.74 14.87 -49.92
CA ARG A 298 18.23 14.03 -48.82
C ARG A 298 17.81 12.56 -49.01
N VAL A 299 16.57 12.30 -49.38
CA VAL A 299 16.07 10.94 -49.68
C VAL A 299 16.90 10.28 -50.79
N ASN A 300 17.17 10.98 -51.89
CA ASN A 300 18.00 10.48 -52.98
C ASN A 300 19.46 10.18 -52.57
N THR A 301 19.93 10.73 -51.44
CA THR A 301 21.27 10.47 -50.91
C THR A 301 21.35 9.14 -50.14
N ILE A 302 20.25 8.73 -49.49
CA ILE A 302 20.25 7.61 -48.52
C ILE A 302 19.41 6.39 -48.95
N LYS A 303 18.45 6.52 -49.86
CA LYS A 303 17.47 5.46 -50.24
C LYS A 303 18.02 4.14 -50.79
N HIS A 304 19.34 4.05 -51.00
CA HIS A 304 20.01 2.85 -51.54
C HIS A 304 20.97 2.23 -50.54
N ARG A 305 20.84 2.57 -49.25
CA ARG A 305 21.71 2.08 -48.20
C ARG A 305 21.23 0.75 -47.65
N LYS A 306 22.17 -0.03 -47.11
CA LYS A 306 21.93 -1.37 -46.62
C LYS A 306 21.12 -1.40 -45.33
N SER A 307 21.35 -0.46 -44.40
CA SER A 307 20.74 -0.53 -43.06
C SER A 307 19.62 0.47 -42.81
N LEU A 308 19.19 1.19 -43.84
CA LEU A 308 18.03 2.07 -43.79
C LEU A 308 16.77 1.22 -43.60
N PHE A 309 15.97 1.46 -42.56
CA PHE A 309 14.69 0.76 -42.41
C PHE A 309 13.47 1.68 -42.50
N ALA A 310 13.63 2.99 -42.28
CA ALA A 310 12.53 3.95 -42.33
C ALA A 310 13.05 5.40 -42.42
N TYR A 311 12.15 6.34 -42.69
CA TYR A 311 12.39 7.79 -42.62
C TYR A 311 11.62 8.40 -41.45
N TRP A 312 12.20 9.38 -40.74
CA TRP A 312 11.49 10.14 -39.70
C TRP A 312 11.27 11.58 -40.16
N THR A 313 10.01 11.99 -40.37
CA THR A 313 9.72 13.27 -41.06
C THR A 313 9.41 14.44 -40.18
N ALA A 314 8.38 14.37 -39.32
CA ALA A 314 7.98 15.51 -38.50
C ALA A 314 7.91 15.12 -37.04
N ASP A 315 8.43 16.03 -36.22
CA ASP A 315 8.56 15.94 -34.78
C ASP A 315 7.51 16.87 -34.17
N GLU A 316 6.47 16.27 -33.59
CA GLU A 316 5.37 16.94 -32.88
C GLU A 316 4.66 18.05 -33.69
N PRO A 317 4.29 17.84 -34.98
CA PRO A 317 3.64 18.88 -35.78
C PRO A 317 2.27 19.29 -35.23
N ASP A 318 1.64 18.46 -34.41
CA ASP A 318 0.44 18.76 -33.65
C ASP A 318 0.70 19.74 -32.50
N GLY A 319 1.80 19.57 -31.76
CA GLY A 319 2.25 20.51 -30.72
C GLY A 319 2.63 21.87 -31.31
N TRP A 320 3.50 21.83 -32.32
CA TRP A 320 3.95 23.00 -33.10
C TRP A 320 2.92 23.55 -34.07
N GLN A 321 1.75 22.90 -34.15
CA GLN A 321 0.61 23.40 -34.92
C GLN A 321 0.91 23.60 -36.41
N ARG A 322 1.81 22.79 -36.96
CA ARG A 322 2.26 22.91 -38.35
C ARG A 322 1.11 22.67 -39.32
N PRO A 323 1.14 23.23 -40.54
CA PRO A 323 0.09 23.01 -41.53
C PRO A 323 -0.15 21.51 -41.77
N PHE A 324 -1.41 21.08 -41.78
CA PHE A 324 -1.79 19.66 -41.90
C PHE A 324 -1.21 19.01 -43.18
N GLU A 325 -1.10 19.77 -44.27
CA GLU A 325 -0.59 19.29 -45.55
C GLU A 325 0.92 18.99 -45.53
N ALA A 326 1.69 19.63 -44.66
CA ALA A 326 3.16 19.54 -44.68
C ALA A 326 3.69 18.11 -44.41
N PRO A 327 3.29 17.41 -43.32
CA PRO A 327 3.74 16.03 -43.11
C PRO A 327 3.22 15.07 -44.20
N VAL A 328 2.00 15.28 -44.71
CA VAL A 328 1.42 14.47 -45.78
C VAL A 328 2.21 14.61 -47.09
N ALA A 329 2.53 15.83 -47.50
CA ALA A 329 3.28 16.10 -48.72
C ALA A 329 4.71 15.52 -48.64
N ALA A 330 5.36 15.58 -47.47
CA ALA A 330 6.67 14.98 -47.26
C ALA A 330 6.62 13.45 -47.39
N ARG A 331 5.65 12.80 -46.73
CA ARG A 331 5.43 11.36 -46.84
C ARG A 331 5.19 10.92 -48.28
N ASP A 332 4.31 11.61 -49.00
CA ASP A 332 3.95 11.25 -50.37
C ASP A 332 5.14 11.39 -51.32
N LEU A 333 5.95 12.44 -51.15
CA LEU A 333 7.18 12.60 -51.90
C LEU A 333 8.20 11.49 -51.59
N ILE A 334 8.37 11.11 -50.33
CA ILE A 334 9.26 10.02 -49.94
C ILE A 334 8.80 8.71 -50.58
N ARG A 335 7.51 8.35 -50.48
CA ARG A 335 6.96 7.14 -51.11
C ARG A 335 7.17 7.12 -52.62
N ALA A 336 7.06 8.27 -53.29
CA ALA A 336 7.33 8.37 -54.72
C ALA A 336 8.83 8.17 -55.07
N LEU A 337 9.74 8.61 -54.20
CA LEU A 337 11.19 8.53 -54.41
C LEU A 337 11.81 7.20 -53.97
N ASP A 338 11.27 6.62 -52.90
CA ASP A 338 11.68 5.40 -52.24
C ASP A 338 10.46 4.64 -51.67
N PRO A 339 9.77 3.84 -52.50
CA PRO A 339 8.62 3.08 -52.06
C PRO A 339 8.98 1.86 -51.21
N TYR A 340 10.27 1.59 -50.97
CA TYR A 340 10.73 0.40 -50.24
C TYR A 340 10.75 0.57 -48.72
N HIS A 341 10.61 1.80 -48.22
CA HIS A 341 10.73 2.12 -46.79
C HIS A 341 9.55 2.96 -46.29
N PRO A 342 9.02 2.67 -45.08
CA PRO A 342 7.95 3.43 -44.46
C PRO A 342 8.45 4.78 -43.92
N VAL A 343 7.50 5.71 -43.75
CA VAL A 343 7.71 7.03 -43.17
C VAL A 343 7.09 7.11 -41.77
N ALA A 344 7.87 7.50 -40.78
CA ALA A 344 7.42 7.73 -39.42
C ALA A 344 7.16 9.21 -39.13
N LEU A 345 6.21 9.46 -38.23
CA LEU A 345 5.77 10.76 -37.73
C LEU A 345 5.61 10.70 -36.22
N THR A 346 6.11 11.69 -35.47
CA THR A 346 5.93 11.78 -34.01
C THR A 346 4.81 12.77 -33.67
N LEU A 347 3.86 12.37 -32.85
CA LEU A 347 2.84 13.24 -32.24
C LEU A 347 3.07 13.37 -30.73
N ASN A 348 2.64 14.47 -30.12
CA ASN A 348 2.79 14.68 -28.67
C ASN A 348 1.48 15.04 -27.95
N CYS A 349 0.52 15.61 -28.65
CA CYS A 349 -0.74 16.03 -28.05
C CYS A 349 -1.65 14.83 -27.75
N GLN A 350 -2.47 14.94 -26.71
CA GLN A 350 -3.43 13.87 -26.41
C GLN A 350 -4.48 13.79 -27.52
N ASP A 351 -5.14 14.92 -27.83
CA ASP A 351 -6.19 14.97 -28.86
C ASP A 351 -6.32 16.38 -29.45
N TYR A 352 -5.36 16.75 -30.31
CA TYR A 352 -5.39 18.00 -31.06
C TYR A 352 -5.25 17.71 -32.57
N TYR A 353 -6.38 17.74 -33.29
CA TYR A 353 -6.47 17.40 -34.71
C TYR A 353 -5.75 16.08 -35.04
N PHE A 354 -5.94 15.06 -34.19
CA PHE A 354 -5.29 13.76 -34.35
C PHE A 354 -5.52 13.21 -35.77
N GLY A 355 -6.75 13.25 -36.28
CA GLY A 355 -7.09 12.77 -37.62
C GLY A 355 -6.22 13.39 -38.73
N PRO A 356 -6.27 14.71 -38.95
CA PRO A 356 -5.44 15.37 -39.96
C PRO A 356 -3.93 15.15 -39.83
N TYR A 357 -3.38 15.13 -38.61
CA TYR A 357 -1.94 14.95 -38.44
C TYR A 357 -1.46 13.51 -38.66
N SER A 358 -2.19 12.54 -38.10
CA SER A 358 -1.76 11.12 -38.10
C SER A 358 -1.76 10.46 -39.48
N ILE A 359 -2.38 11.05 -40.51
CA ILE A 359 -2.21 10.59 -41.90
C ILE A 359 -0.84 10.95 -42.49
N GLY A 360 -0.04 11.79 -41.83
CA GLY A 360 1.28 12.20 -42.28
C GLY A 360 2.37 11.11 -42.21
N GLY A 361 2.07 9.92 -41.68
CA GLY A 361 3.03 8.82 -41.55
C GLY A 361 2.42 7.44 -41.87
N ASP A 362 3.31 6.50 -42.23
CA ASP A 362 3.10 5.05 -42.25
C ASP A 362 3.27 4.43 -40.86
N VAL A 363 4.09 5.04 -40.02
CA VAL A 363 4.35 4.65 -38.63
C VAL A 363 4.05 5.84 -37.73
N LEU A 364 3.26 5.62 -36.70
CA LEU A 364 2.91 6.64 -35.72
C LEU A 364 3.80 6.51 -34.48
N MET A 365 4.55 7.55 -34.16
CA MET A 365 5.34 7.64 -32.93
C MET A 365 4.64 8.60 -31.97
N ALA A 366 4.79 8.38 -30.66
CA ALA A 366 4.26 9.31 -29.68
C ALA A 366 5.24 9.63 -28.56
N ASP A 367 5.42 10.92 -28.32
CA ASP A 367 6.16 11.48 -27.19
C ASP A 367 5.24 11.52 -25.98
N VAL A 368 5.55 10.69 -24.99
CA VAL A 368 4.78 10.63 -23.74
C VAL A 368 5.77 10.73 -22.60
N TYR A 369 5.96 11.96 -22.11
CA TYR A 369 6.96 12.29 -21.09
C TYR A 369 6.31 12.75 -19.76
N PRO A 370 5.69 11.82 -19.01
CA PRO A 370 4.89 12.17 -17.84
C PRO A 370 5.73 12.38 -16.57
N ILE A 371 7.02 12.04 -16.55
CA ILE A 371 7.81 12.01 -15.33
C ILE A 371 8.44 13.37 -15.05
N GLY A 372 8.36 13.80 -13.79
CA GLY A 372 8.95 15.07 -13.36
C GLY A 372 8.21 16.29 -13.89
N ILE A 373 6.93 16.17 -14.24
CA ILE A 373 6.05 17.31 -14.58
C ILE A 373 5.28 17.79 -13.34
N ASN A 374 4.76 19.02 -13.41
CA ASN A 374 3.66 19.45 -12.57
C ASN A 374 2.41 19.52 -13.45
N SER A 375 1.54 18.51 -13.38
CA SER A 375 0.36 18.37 -14.25
C SER A 375 -0.68 19.49 -14.11
N THR A 376 -0.57 20.32 -13.07
CA THR A 376 -1.53 21.39 -12.77
C THR A 376 -1.00 22.79 -13.09
N PHE A 377 0.32 22.98 -13.18
CA PHE A 377 0.90 24.31 -13.32
C PHE A 377 2.24 24.27 -14.06
N SER A 378 2.33 25.06 -15.13
CA SER A 378 3.45 25.07 -16.06
C SER A 378 4.65 25.88 -15.57
N LYS A 379 5.82 25.64 -16.16
CA LYS A 379 7.02 26.46 -15.92
C LYS A 379 6.90 27.90 -16.43
N TRP A 380 5.91 28.18 -17.29
CA TRP A 380 5.62 29.52 -17.82
C TRP A 380 4.64 30.32 -16.94
N GLY A 381 4.27 29.79 -15.77
CA GLY A 381 3.40 30.51 -14.83
C GLY A 381 1.92 30.44 -15.18
N THR A 382 1.50 29.43 -15.94
CA THR A 382 0.09 29.20 -16.35
C THR A 382 -0.46 27.91 -15.76
N ALA A 383 -1.76 27.88 -15.47
CA ALA A 383 -2.43 26.64 -15.09
C ALA A 383 -2.52 25.70 -16.29
N CYS A 384 -2.32 24.40 -16.07
CA CYS A 384 -2.49 23.37 -17.08
C CYS A 384 -3.84 22.69 -16.94
N ASN A 385 -4.61 22.67 -18.03
CA ASN A 385 -5.89 21.99 -18.17
C ASN A 385 -6.22 21.75 -19.64
N THR A 386 -7.47 21.40 -19.95
CA THR A 386 -7.93 21.12 -21.32
C THR A 386 -7.90 22.33 -22.27
N THR A 387 -7.75 23.56 -21.75
CA THR A 387 -7.85 24.82 -22.51
C THR A 387 -6.63 25.73 -22.41
N TYR A 388 -5.68 25.43 -21.52
CA TYR A 388 -4.59 26.35 -21.18
C TYR A 388 -3.38 25.60 -20.63
N GLY A 389 -2.19 26.12 -20.86
CA GLY A 389 -0.93 25.61 -20.33
C GLY A 389 -0.24 24.57 -21.22
N ASP A 390 1.09 24.46 -21.04
CA ASP A 390 1.93 23.35 -21.48
C ASP A 390 2.64 22.81 -20.23
N CYS A 391 2.47 21.54 -19.90
CA CYS A 391 3.06 20.94 -18.71
C CYS A 391 4.03 19.80 -19.04
N GLY A 392 4.50 19.72 -20.28
CA GLY A 392 5.45 18.72 -20.75
C GLY A 392 4.80 17.45 -21.31
N CYS A 393 3.65 17.07 -20.76
CA CYS A 393 2.82 15.98 -21.28
C CYS A 393 1.37 16.45 -21.31
N ASP A 394 0.80 16.54 -22.51
CA ASP A 394 -0.51 17.14 -22.72
C ASP A 394 -1.62 16.33 -22.02
N ASN A 395 -2.34 16.99 -21.10
CA ASN A 395 -3.39 16.43 -20.24
C ASN A 395 -2.99 15.21 -19.38
N CYS A 396 -1.70 15.00 -19.16
CA CYS A 396 -1.20 13.88 -18.36
C CYS A 396 -1.34 14.15 -16.86
N ALA A 397 -1.50 13.10 -16.06
CA ALA A 397 -1.56 13.18 -14.60
C ALA A 397 -0.17 13.33 -13.94
N GLY A 398 0.89 12.93 -14.63
CA GLY A 398 2.27 12.96 -14.15
C GLY A 398 2.73 11.63 -13.55
N VAL A 399 2.22 10.53 -14.09
CA VAL A 399 2.48 9.15 -13.62
C VAL A 399 2.72 8.21 -14.80
N VAL A 400 3.36 7.07 -14.56
CA VAL A 400 3.70 6.09 -15.61
C VAL A 400 2.47 5.56 -16.39
N GLN A 401 1.28 5.59 -15.80
CA GLN A 401 0.02 5.19 -16.43
C GLN A 401 -0.33 6.09 -17.63
N ASP A 402 0.12 7.34 -17.67
CA ASP A 402 -0.14 8.23 -18.80
C ASP A 402 0.34 7.62 -20.14
N VAL A 403 1.37 6.74 -20.11
CA VAL A 403 1.82 6.00 -21.30
C VAL A 403 0.74 5.03 -21.81
N ARG A 404 0.14 4.22 -20.93
CA ARG A 404 -0.89 3.24 -21.35
C ARG A 404 -2.15 3.98 -21.82
N ASP A 405 -2.52 5.04 -21.11
CA ASP A 405 -3.74 5.80 -21.34
C ASP A 405 -3.63 6.56 -22.68
N ARG A 406 -2.47 7.15 -22.99
CA ARG A 406 -2.22 7.78 -24.30
C ARG A 406 -2.41 6.79 -25.45
N TRP A 407 -1.85 5.58 -25.35
CA TRP A 407 -1.99 4.59 -26.42
C TRP A 407 -3.43 4.08 -26.58
N ASP A 408 -4.19 4.05 -25.48
CA ASP A 408 -5.62 3.71 -25.48
C ASP A 408 -6.46 4.78 -26.16
N ASP A 409 -6.18 6.06 -25.88
CA ASP A 409 -6.78 7.21 -26.54
C ASP A 409 -6.54 7.18 -28.05
N LEU A 410 -5.27 7.08 -28.48
CA LEU A 410 -4.93 7.07 -29.91
C LEU A 410 -5.59 5.88 -30.66
N ALA A 411 -5.64 4.69 -30.04
CA ALA A 411 -6.35 3.55 -30.60
C ALA A 411 -7.87 3.77 -30.70
N GLN A 412 -8.46 4.47 -29.72
CA GLN A 412 -9.87 4.84 -29.76
C GLN A 412 -10.16 5.86 -30.86
N TYR A 413 -9.28 6.84 -31.07
CA TYR A 413 -9.41 7.82 -32.14
C TYR A 413 -9.33 7.19 -33.53
N GLU A 414 -8.43 6.23 -33.74
CA GLU A 414 -8.39 5.45 -35.00
C GLU A 414 -9.71 4.71 -35.26
N ARG A 415 -10.30 4.08 -34.22
CA ARG A 415 -11.61 3.41 -34.32
C ARG A 415 -12.73 4.37 -34.69
N TRP A 416 -12.78 5.53 -34.03
CA TRP A 416 -13.75 6.58 -34.34
C TRP A 416 -13.61 7.10 -35.77
N LEU A 417 -12.37 7.26 -36.24
CA LEU A 417 -12.08 7.65 -37.63
C LEU A 417 -12.27 6.53 -38.65
N GLY A 418 -12.64 5.30 -38.23
CA GLY A 418 -12.86 4.16 -39.12
C GLY A 418 -11.58 3.61 -39.75
N ARG A 419 -10.42 3.90 -39.16
CA ARG A 419 -9.12 3.52 -39.70
C ARG A 419 -8.81 2.07 -39.40
N TRP A 420 -8.61 1.31 -40.46
CA TRP A 420 -8.22 -0.07 -40.39
C TRP A 420 -7.49 -0.47 -41.68
N PRO A 421 -6.43 -1.29 -41.59
CA PRO A 421 -5.76 -1.75 -40.37
C PRO A 421 -5.10 -0.61 -39.59
N PRO A 422 -4.84 -0.77 -38.28
CA PRO A 422 -4.16 0.26 -37.49
C PRO A 422 -2.73 0.47 -37.99
N LEU A 423 -2.22 1.70 -37.86
CA LEU A 423 -0.82 1.98 -38.18
C LEU A 423 0.10 1.30 -37.16
N PRO A 424 1.31 0.85 -37.56
CA PRO A 424 2.40 0.57 -36.63
C PRO A 424 2.62 1.73 -35.67
N LYS A 425 2.89 1.41 -34.41
CA LYS A 425 3.06 2.40 -33.35
C LYS A 425 4.38 2.22 -32.64
N PHE A 426 5.16 3.30 -32.51
CA PHE A 426 6.41 3.33 -31.76
C PHE A 426 6.30 4.26 -30.55
N HIS A 427 6.89 3.83 -29.43
CA HIS A 427 6.89 4.60 -28.20
C HIS A 427 8.22 5.32 -27.99
N ASN A 428 8.11 6.60 -27.65
CA ASN A 428 9.24 7.42 -27.27
C ASN A 428 9.22 7.63 -25.76
N PRO A 429 9.90 6.77 -24.99
CA PRO A 429 9.90 6.85 -23.54
C PRO A 429 10.79 7.99 -23.05
N GLN A 430 10.43 8.58 -21.91
CA GLN A 430 11.31 9.45 -21.17
C GLN A 430 12.45 8.60 -20.57
N VAL A 431 13.57 8.48 -21.27
CA VAL A 431 14.79 7.77 -20.80
C VAL A 431 16.06 8.60 -21.09
N PHE A 432 15.91 9.92 -21.04
CA PHE A 432 16.98 10.93 -21.12
C PHE A 432 17.21 11.65 -19.80
N HIS A 433 18.28 12.44 -19.78
CA HIS A 433 18.66 13.33 -18.69
C HIS A 433 18.98 14.73 -19.22
N GLY A 434 18.72 15.76 -18.40
CA GLY A 434 19.32 17.08 -18.57
C GLY A 434 18.63 18.03 -19.55
N GLU A 435 17.35 17.82 -19.86
CA GLU A 435 16.58 18.64 -20.81
C GLU A 435 16.00 19.95 -20.20
N ASP A 436 16.32 20.30 -18.95
CA ASP A 436 15.90 21.51 -18.20
C ASP A 436 14.38 21.83 -18.14
N TYR A 437 13.56 21.06 -18.86
CA TYR A 437 12.12 21.21 -18.97
C TYR A 437 11.42 20.46 -17.81
N TRP A 438 11.82 19.22 -17.56
CA TRP A 438 11.28 18.37 -16.50
C TRP A 438 12.06 18.57 -15.19
N PHE A 439 11.37 18.55 -14.05
CA PHE A 439 11.95 18.84 -12.73
C PHE A 439 12.95 17.79 -12.24
N ARG A 440 12.86 16.57 -12.76
CA ARG A 440 13.76 15.46 -12.45
C ARG A 440 13.76 14.46 -13.60
N ASP A 441 14.78 13.64 -13.60
CA ASP A 441 14.82 12.48 -14.49
C ASP A 441 13.92 11.35 -13.97
N PRO A 442 13.53 10.43 -14.86
CA PRO A 442 12.94 9.14 -14.50
C PRO A 442 13.89 8.29 -13.66
N THR A 443 13.32 7.51 -12.75
CA THR A 443 14.05 6.44 -12.06
C THR A 443 14.19 5.22 -12.96
N ALA A 444 15.13 4.32 -12.62
CA ALA A 444 15.28 3.03 -13.29
C ALA A 444 14.00 2.18 -13.34
N ALA A 445 13.15 2.26 -12.31
CA ALA A 445 11.87 1.54 -12.27
C ALA A 445 10.84 2.18 -13.21
N GLU A 446 10.70 3.51 -13.18
CA GLU A 446 9.80 4.25 -14.07
C GLU A 446 10.14 3.99 -15.55
N ALA A 447 11.43 4.02 -15.91
CA ALA A 447 11.90 3.72 -17.26
C ALA A 447 11.49 2.32 -17.76
N ARG A 448 11.60 1.28 -16.91
CA ARG A 448 11.17 -0.09 -17.26
C ARG A 448 9.66 -0.18 -17.44
N VAL A 449 8.92 0.44 -16.52
CA VAL A 449 7.44 0.39 -16.50
C VAL A 449 6.86 1.09 -17.72
N MET A 450 7.35 2.27 -18.12
CA MET A 450 6.88 2.98 -19.32
C MET A 450 7.01 2.10 -20.58
N ASN A 451 8.17 1.46 -20.78
CA ASN A 451 8.38 0.55 -21.91
C ASN A 451 7.49 -0.69 -21.86
N ALA A 452 7.33 -1.30 -20.68
CA ALA A 452 6.49 -2.49 -20.53
C ALA A 452 4.99 -2.19 -20.77
N LEU A 453 4.50 -1.04 -20.28
CA LEU A 453 3.13 -0.57 -20.53
C LEU A 453 2.88 -0.31 -22.01
N ALA A 454 3.86 0.26 -22.73
CA ALA A 454 3.80 0.42 -24.17
C ALA A 454 3.68 -0.94 -24.87
N PHE A 455 4.53 -1.92 -24.55
CA PHE A 455 4.41 -3.27 -25.14
C PHE A 455 3.04 -3.89 -24.88
N ASN A 456 2.49 -3.77 -23.67
CA ASN A 456 1.15 -4.26 -23.33
C ASN A 456 0.01 -3.62 -24.17
N ARG A 457 0.28 -2.57 -24.96
CA ARG A 457 -0.64 -1.95 -25.93
C ARG A 457 -0.32 -2.28 -27.40
N GLY A 458 0.59 -3.22 -27.64
CA GLY A 458 0.94 -3.68 -28.99
C GLY A 458 1.90 -2.74 -29.72
N ILE A 459 2.71 -1.98 -28.99
CA ILE A 459 3.75 -1.11 -29.55
C ILE A 459 4.88 -1.98 -30.09
N THR A 460 5.31 -1.70 -31.33
CA THR A 460 6.25 -2.54 -32.11
C THR A 460 7.59 -1.86 -32.36
N GLY A 461 7.89 -0.78 -31.65
CA GLY A 461 9.20 -0.12 -31.67
C GLY A 461 9.34 0.89 -30.55
N ILE A 462 10.56 1.10 -30.05
CA ILE A 462 10.84 2.00 -28.93
C ILE A 462 12.12 2.80 -29.17
N PHE A 463 12.04 4.14 -29.05
CA PHE A 463 13.18 5.03 -29.20
C PHE A 463 13.28 6.05 -28.07
N GLY A 464 14.31 5.92 -27.21
CA GLY A 464 14.58 6.91 -26.18
C GLY A 464 15.16 8.21 -26.76
N TRP A 465 14.60 9.36 -26.43
CA TRP A 465 15.29 10.65 -26.59
C TRP A 465 16.41 10.71 -25.53
N THR A 466 17.58 11.35 -25.69
CA THR A 466 18.57 11.04 -26.76
C THR A 466 19.80 10.32 -26.19
N TRP A 467 20.60 9.73 -27.07
CA TRP A 467 21.92 9.18 -26.77
C TRP A 467 23.05 10.04 -27.37
N PRO A 468 24.18 10.26 -26.67
CA PRO A 468 24.47 9.80 -25.31
C PRO A 468 23.71 10.58 -24.23
N GLY A 469 23.21 9.85 -23.22
CA GLY A 469 22.45 10.41 -22.09
C GLY A 469 23.01 9.96 -20.73
N SER A 470 22.17 9.92 -19.69
CA SER A 470 22.56 9.37 -18.37
C SER A 470 22.96 7.90 -18.50
N ARG A 471 24.08 7.52 -17.87
CA ARG A 471 24.55 6.13 -17.90
C ARG A 471 23.56 5.15 -17.27
N GLU A 472 22.92 5.55 -16.17
CA GLU A 472 21.93 4.71 -15.48
C GLU A 472 20.73 4.40 -16.36
N LEU A 473 20.15 5.43 -17.00
CA LEU A 473 19.00 5.27 -17.89
C LEU A 473 19.37 4.49 -19.16
N PHE A 474 20.56 4.72 -19.69
CA PHE A 474 21.08 3.95 -20.83
C PHE A 474 21.23 2.47 -20.50
N GLU A 475 21.77 2.13 -19.32
CA GLU A 475 21.92 0.73 -18.88
C GLU A 475 20.57 0.04 -18.70
N VAL A 476 19.59 0.72 -18.11
CA VAL A 476 18.23 0.19 -17.93
C VAL A 476 17.53 -0.05 -19.27
N HIS A 477 17.62 0.90 -20.21
CA HIS A 477 17.02 0.76 -21.54
C HIS A 477 17.67 -0.39 -22.32
N THR A 478 19.00 -0.51 -22.23
CA THR A 478 19.78 -1.58 -22.83
C THR A 478 19.44 -2.95 -22.25
N GLU A 479 19.24 -3.06 -20.93
CA GLU A 479 18.85 -4.32 -20.28
C GLU A 479 17.54 -4.88 -20.82
N MET A 480 16.52 -4.02 -20.96
CA MET A 480 15.24 -4.41 -21.56
C MET A 480 15.42 -4.79 -23.03
N ALA A 481 16.22 -4.03 -23.78
CA ALA A 481 16.52 -4.30 -25.19
C ALA A 481 17.06 -5.73 -25.41
N ARG A 482 17.98 -6.21 -24.55
CA ARG A 482 18.54 -7.58 -24.62
C ARG A 482 17.48 -8.67 -24.58
N VAL A 483 16.37 -8.41 -23.92
CA VAL A 483 15.28 -9.37 -23.77
C VAL A 483 14.29 -9.23 -24.91
N VAL A 484 13.80 -8.01 -25.19
CA VAL A 484 12.69 -7.81 -26.13
C VAL A 484 13.10 -7.93 -27.60
N THR A 485 14.35 -7.66 -27.94
CA THR A 485 14.84 -7.81 -29.34
C THR A 485 15.30 -9.23 -29.66
N ALA A 486 15.41 -10.09 -28.66
CA ALA A 486 15.84 -11.48 -28.80
C ALA A 486 14.68 -12.48 -28.82
N GLU A 487 14.86 -13.61 -29.50
CA GLU A 487 13.94 -14.74 -29.39
C GLU A 487 14.05 -15.41 -28.01
N PRO A 488 12.93 -15.89 -27.43
CA PRO A 488 11.61 -16.01 -28.05
C PRO A 488 10.71 -14.75 -27.92
N VAL A 489 11.10 -13.74 -27.16
CA VAL A 489 10.24 -12.59 -26.82
C VAL A 489 9.85 -11.77 -28.05
N SER A 490 10.84 -11.42 -28.89
CA SER A 490 10.59 -10.64 -30.11
C SER A 490 9.56 -11.31 -31.02
N THR A 491 9.59 -12.64 -31.12
CA THR A 491 8.66 -13.41 -31.95
C THR A 491 7.23 -13.43 -31.39
N PHE A 492 7.03 -13.20 -30.08
CA PHE A 492 5.69 -12.96 -29.51
C PHE A 492 5.22 -11.53 -29.75
N LEU A 493 6.07 -10.54 -29.45
CA LEU A 493 5.72 -9.12 -29.56
C LEU A 493 5.38 -8.71 -31.01
N LEU A 494 6.09 -9.27 -31.99
CA LEU A 494 5.86 -8.99 -33.42
C LEU A 494 4.84 -9.94 -34.08
N GLY A 495 4.51 -11.06 -33.42
CA GLY A 495 3.71 -12.13 -33.98
C GLY A 495 2.19 -11.94 -33.87
N GLY A 496 1.73 -10.99 -33.06
CA GLY A 496 0.31 -10.70 -32.86
C GLY A 496 0.06 -9.62 -31.81
N MET A 497 -1.17 -9.13 -31.73
CA MET A 497 -1.57 -8.14 -30.74
C MET A 497 -1.72 -8.78 -29.35
N PRO A 498 -1.33 -8.07 -28.26
CA PRO A 498 -1.59 -8.55 -26.92
C PRO A 498 -3.09 -8.61 -26.63
N GLN A 499 -3.52 -9.68 -25.97
CA GLN A 499 -4.79 -9.71 -25.26
C GLN A 499 -4.59 -9.13 -23.87
N ARG A 500 -5.37 -8.12 -23.50
CA ARG A 500 -5.37 -7.55 -22.15
C ARG A 500 -6.16 -8.45 -21.21
N ILE A 501 -5.73 -8.51 -19.96
CA ILE A 501 -6.45 -9.23 -18.91
C ILE A 501 -6.91 -8.21 -17.87
N GLU A 502 -8.22 -8.14 -17.65
CA GLU A 502 -8.80 -7.36 -16.58
C GLU A 502 -8.48 -8.04 -15.24
N VAL A 503 -7.94 -7.27 -14.30
CA VAL A 503 -7.61 -7.75 -12.95
C VAL A 503 -8.65 -7.18 -11.99
N GLU A 504 -9.63 -7.99 -11.62
CA GLU A 504 -10.63 -7.62 -10.61
C GLU A 504 -10.01 -7.65 -9.20
N ASP A 505 -10.43 -6.74 -8.31
CA ASP A 505 -10.09 -6.70 -6.89
C ASP A 505 -8.60 -6.46 -6.50
N VAL A 506 -7.73 -6.10 -7.45
CA VAL A 506 -6.35 -5.64 -7.21
C VAL A 506 -6.20 -4.23 -7.78
N LEU A 507 -5.61 -3.32 -7.00
CA LEU A 507 -5.40 -1.88 -7.29
C LEU A 507 -5.28 -1.57 -8.81
N ASP A 508 -6.03 -0.56 -9.32
CA ASP A 508 -6.12 -0.07 -10.73
C ASP A 508 -4.78 0.22 -11.46
N VAL A 509 -3.66 0.03 -10.77
CA VAL A 509 -2.29 0.27 -11.21
C VAL A 509 -1.60 -0.96 -11.80
N VAL A 510 -2.16 -2.18 -11.67
CA VAL A 510 -1.60 -3.40 -12.28
C VAL A 510 -2.08 -3.56 -13.72
N ASP A 511 -1.16 -3.75 -14.66
CA ASP A 511 -1.46 -3.95 -16.09
C ASP A 511 -0.93 -5.32 -16.55
N VAL A 512 -1.81 -6.14 -17.14
CA VAL A 512 -1.48 -7.51 -17.57
C VAL A 512 -1.86 -7.74 -19.02
N ALA A 513 -0.92 -8.29 -19.78
CA ALA A 513 -1.10 -8.64 -21.19
C ALA A 513 -0.55 -10.04 -21.50
N ILE A 514 -1.19 -10.73 -22.43
CA ILE A 514 -0.76 -12.04 -22.94
C ILE A 514 -0.69 -12.07 -24.47
N TRP A 515 0.37 -12.68 -24.99
CA TRP A 515 0.53 -13.03 -26.40
C TRP A 515 0.51 -14.54 -26.55
N GLY A 516 -0.40 -15.08 -27.36
CA GLY A 516 -0.49 -16.52 -27.62
C GLY A 516 0.18 -16.91 -28.94
N ARG A 517 1.01 -17.96 -28.94
CA ARG A 517 1.62 -18.51 -30.17
C ARG A 517 1.93 -20.01 -30.02
N GLN A 518 1.43 -20.83 -30.96
CA GLN A 518 1.80 -22.25 -31.13
C GLN A 518 1.81 -23.09 -29.83
N GLY A 519 0.79 -22.92 -28.97
CA GLY A 519 0.68 -23.65 -27.69
C GLY A 519 1.57 -23.11 -26.56
N GLN A 520 2.26 -22.00 -26.79
CA GLN A 520 2.99 -21.22 -25.78
C GLN A 520 2.34 -19.83 -25.65
N GLY A 521 2.59 -19.16 -24.53
CA GLY A 521 2.16 -17.79 -24.31
C GLY A 521 3.21 -16.98 -23.57
N LEU A 522 3.38 -15.72 -23.98
CA LEU A 522 4.16 -14.72 -23.25
C LEU A 522 3.20 -13.92 -22.37
N VAL A 523 3.45 -13.83 -21.07
CA VAL A 523 2.66 -13.04 -20.13
C VAL A 523 3.52 -11.90 -19.59
N SER A 524 3.01 -10.68 -19.68
CA SER A 524 3.61 -9.47 -19.10
C SER A 524 2.74 -9.00 -17.95
N VAL A 525 3.34 -8.80 -16.77
CA VAL A 525 2.68 -8.28 -15.57
C VAL A 525 3.45 -7.05 -15.12
N VAL A 526 2.79 -5.91 -15.07
CA VAL A 526 3.41 -4.62 -14.76
C VAL A 526 2.71 -4.01 -13.56
N ASN A 527 3.46 -3.73 -12.50
CA ASN A 527 2.99 -2.87 -11.41
C ASN A 527 3.30 -1.41 -11.78
N GLY A 528 2.28 -0.63 -12.12
CA GLY A 528 2.42 0.80 -12.35
C GLY A 528 2.37 1.63 -11.06
N GLY A 529 2.14 1.02 -9.90
CA GLY A 529 2.09 1.73 -8.62
C GLY A 529 3.48 2.09 -8.09
N TYR A 530 3.55 3.19 -7.34
CA TYR A 530 4.78 3.62 -6.63
C TYR A 530 5.01 2.87 -5.31
N LEU A 531 4.14 1.92 -4.96
CA LEU A 531 4.25 1.06 -3.80
C LEU A 531 4.31 -0.40 -4.26
N ASP A 532 5.08 -1.22 -3.54
CA ASP A 532 5.10 -2.66 -3.75
C ASP A 532 3.74 -3.27 -3.41
N ILE A 533 3.29 -4.20 -4.24
CA ILE A 533 2.09 -4.99 -3.97
C ILE A 533 2.48 -6.14 -3.04
N GLU A 534 2.04 -6.06 -1.79
CA GLU A 534 2.31 -7.08 -0.79
C GLU A 534 1.32 -8.25 -0.91
N GLY A 535 1.86 -9.45 -1.12
CA GLY A 535 1.09 -10.70 -1.21
C GLY A 535 0.93 -11.25 -2.63
N PRO A 536 0.64 -12.55 -2.78
CA PRO A 536 0.37 -13.15 -4.08
C PRO A 536 -1.02 -12.71 -4.56
N PHE A 537 -1.11 -12.24 -5.82
CA PHE A 537 -2.37 -12.12 -6.53
C PHE A 537 -2.34 -13.03 -7.76
N SER A 538 -3.49 -13.56 -8.12
CA SER A 538 -3.65 -14.44 -9.29
C SER A 538 -4.45 -13.74 -10.36
N VAL A 539 -4.05 -13.93 -11.61
CA VAL A 539 -4.75 -13.40 -12.77
C VAL A 539 -5.27 -14.59 -13.58
N GLU A 540 -6.55 -14.59 -13.91
CA GLU A 540 -7.13 -15.65 -14.74
C GLU A 540 -6.64 -15.47 -16.19
N LEU A 541 -5.95 -16.49 -16.71
CA LEU A 541 -5.52 -16.46 -18.11
C LEU A 541 -6.70 -16.84 -19.02
N PRO A 542 -6.92 -16.11 -20.13
CA PRO A 542 -7.99 -16.41 -21.08
C PRO A 542 -7.78 -17.73 -21.84
N VAL A 543 -6.60 -18.33 -21.70
CA VAL A 543 -6.22 -19.61 -22.29
C VAL A 543 -5.68 -20.57 -21.22
N PRO A 544 -5.97 -21.88 -21.31
CA PRO A 544 -5.42 -22.85 -20.39
C PRO A 544 -3.89 -22.90 -20.49
N ALA A 545 -3.19 -22.62 -19.39
CA ALA A 545 -1.75 -22.80 -19.27
C ALA A 545 -1.44 -24.05 -18.43
N LEU A 546 -0.37 -24.77 -18.80
CA LEU A 546 0.06 -25.99 -18.09
C LEU A 546 1.23 -25.74 -17.14
N ALA A 547 2.16 -24.87 -17.52
CA ALA A 547 3.38 -24.55 -16.76
C ALA A 547 4.02 -23.26 -17.29
N ILE A 548 4.84 -22.62 -16.45
CA ILE A 548 5.77 -21.57 -16.88
C ILE A 548 7.07 -22.23 -17.33
N ILE A 549 7.50 -21.92 -18.55
CA ILE A 549 8.74 -22.43 -19.14
C ILE A 549 9.95 -21.69 -18.54
N GLU A 550 9.88 -20.36 -18.51
CA GLU A 550 10.96 -19.47 -18.06
C GLU A 550 10.39 -18.09 -17.69
N THR A 551 11.07 -17.38 -16.79
CA THR A 551 10.83 -15.96 -16.50
C THR A 551 11.92 -15.13 -17.19
N LEU A 552 11.56 -14.42 -18.26
CA LEU A 552 12.50 -13.78 -19.18
C LEU A 552 12.95 -12.38 -18.74
N PHE A 553 12.13 -11.70 -17.94
CA PHE A 553 12.42 -10.36 -17.39
C PHE A 553 11.70 -10.18 -16.04
N GLY A 554 12.35 -9.53 -15.08
CA GLY A 554 11.85 -9.37 -13.71
C GLY A 554 12.21 -10.53 -12.77
N GLY A 555 12.65 -10.22 -11.55
CA GLY A 555 13.24 -11.19 -10.61
C GLY A 555 12.25 -11.96 -9.71
N ARG A 556 10.96 -12.03 -10.07
CA ARG A 556 9.91 -12.65 -9.23
C ARG A 556 9.42 -13.96 -9.84
N ALA A 557 9.22 -14.98 -9.01
CA ALA A 557 8.73 -16.28 -9.45
C ALA A 557 7.21 -16.23 -9.70
N LEU A 558 6.77 -16.55 -10.91
CA LEU A 558 5.37 -16.73 -11.28
C LEU A 558 5.00 -18.22 -11.23
N ALA A 559 3.71 -18.55 -11.02
CA ALA A 559 3.20 -19.93 -11.02
C ALA A 559 1.88 -20.03 -11.80
N VAL A 560 1.63 -21.18 -12.46
CA VAL A 560 0.36 -21.48 -13.16
C VAL A 560 -0.55 -22.27 -12.22
N LEU A 561 -1.75 -21.74 -11.97
CA LEU A 561 -2.79 -22.41 -11.18
C LEU A 561 -3.66 -23.27 -12.12
N ALA A 562 -3.66 -24.59 -11.95
CA ALA A 562 -4.50 -25.49 -12.77
C ALA A 562 -6.00 -25.37 -12.38
N LYS A 563 -6.90 -25.59 -13.36
CA LYS A 563 -8.37 -25.52 -13.21
C LYS A 563 -8.82 -26.08 -11.84
N SER A 564 -9.46 -25.23 -11.05
CA SER A 564 -9.70 -25.47 -9.62
C SER A 564 -10.51 -26.73 -9.40
N LEU A 565 -9.87 -27.69 -8.74
CA LEU A 565 -10.57 -28.78 -8.08
C LEU A 565 -11.44 -28.16 -6.96
N PRO A 566 -12.64 -28.71 -6.68
CA PRO A 566 -13.63 -28.08 -5.78
C PRO A 566 -13.15 -27.91 -4.33
N VAL A 567 -12.03 -28.55 -3.96
CA VAL A 567 -11.33 -28.39 -2.70
C VAL A 567 -9.94 -27.79 -2.96
N ARG A 568 -9.74 -26.53 -2.59
CA ARG A 568 -8.42 -25.89 -2.57
C ARG A 568 -7.62 -26.33 -1.35
N ILE A 569 -6.34 -26.57 -1.55
CA ILE A 569 -5.42 -27.06 -0.52
C ILE A 569 -4.13 -26.23 -0.59
N GLU A 570 -3.87 -25.39 0.41
CA GLU A 570 -2.72 -24.49 0.42
C GLU A 570 -1.78 -24.79 1.59
N THR A 571 -0.49 -24.60 1.40
CA THR A 571 0.52 -24.59 2.48
C THR A 571 1.19 -23.23 2.48
N ARG A 572 0.76 -22.33 3.37
CA ARG A 572 1.15 -20.90 3.37
C ARG A 572 2.59 -20.63 3.84
N THR A 573 3.33 -21.67 4.24
CA THR A 573 4.70 -21.59 4.76
C THR A 573 5.55 -22.74 4.22
N GLU A 574 6.84 -22.50 3.95
CA GLU A 574 7.77 -23.54 3.47
C GLU A 574 7.97 -24.67 4.49
N LEU A 575 7.91 -25.94 4.05
CA LEU A 575 7.98 -27.12 4.91
C LEU A 575 9.42 -27.46 5.35
N SER A 576 9.86 -26.76 6.40
CA SER A 576 11.16 -26.96 7.07
C SER A 576 11.10 -27.84 8.32
N SER A 577 9.90 -28.27 8.67
CA SER A 577 9.44 -28.93 9.89
C SER A 577 9.00 -30.37 9.63
N ARG A 578 8.65 -31.15 10.67
CA ARG A 578 7.86 -32.39 10.51
C ARG A 578 6.33 -32.17 10.57
N LEU A 579 5.91 -30.92 10.68
CA LEU A 579 4.52 -30.50 10.92
C LEU A 579 4.16 -29.38 9.96
N ALA A 580 3.18 -29.62 9.09
CA ALA A 580 2.73 -28.69 8.07
C ALA A 580 1.29 -28.24 8.33
N ASN A 581 1.05 -26.93 8.28
CA ASN A 581 -0.30 -26.35 8.24
C ASN A 581 -0.81 -26.36 6.80
N ILE A 582 -1.94 -27.02 6.58
CA ILE A 582 -2.60 -27.09 5.28
C ILE A 582 -3.92 -26.35 5.41
N HIS A 583 -4.10 -25.28 4.67
CA HIS A 583 -5.38 -24.57 4.61
C HIS A 583 -6.26 -25.25 3.56
N VAL A 584 -7.53 -25.44 3.88
CA VAL A 584 -8.49 -26.06 2.99
C VAL A 584 -9.66 -25.11 2.79
N SER A 585 -9.96 -24.78 1.55
CA SER A 585 -11.19 -24.09 1.18
C SER A 585 -11.98 -24.99 0.25
N VAL A 586 -13.30 -25.00 0.39
CA VAL A 586 -14.19 -25.79 -0.45
C VAL A 586 -15.04 -24.79 -1.22
N ASP A 587 -14.84 -24.75 -2.53
CA ASP A 587 -15.46 -23.77 -3.42
C ASP A 587 -16.83 -24.28 -3.94
N ASP A 588 -17.05 -25.60 -3.99
CA ASP A 588 -18.29 -26.26 -4.44
C ASP A 588 -18.74 -27.38 -3.48
N ASP A 589 -20.04 -27.68 -3.41
CA ASP A 589 -20.62 -28.72 -2.53
C ASP A 589 -20.05 -30.14 -2.83
N VAL A 590 -19.04 -30.57 -2.07
CA VAL A 590 -18.53 -31.95 -2.12
C VAL A 590 -19.29 -32.83 -1.12
N LEU A 591 -20.05 -33.81 -1.62
CA LEU A 591 -20.89 -34.68 -0.81
C LEU A 591 -20.08 -35.78 -0.10
N GLY A 592 -20.02 -35.71 1.23
CA GLY A 592 -19.49 -36.78 2.09
C GLY A 592 -18.08 -36.52 2.66
N PRO A 593 -17.54 -37.46 3.45
CA PRO A 593 -16.23 -37.31 4.08
C PRO A 593 -15.08 -37.30 3.07
N LEU A 594 -14.15 -36.34 3.22
CA LEU A 594 -12.94 -36.22 2.40
C LEU A 594 -11.78 -36.99 3.01
N THR A 595 -10.99 -37.65 2.15
CA THR A 595 -9.72 -38.28 2.53
C THR A 595 -8.56 -37.46 1.94
N PHE A 596 -7.58 -37.08 2.74
CA PHE A 596 -6.40 -36.34 2.31
C PHE A 596 -5.17 -37.25 2.34
N THR A 597 -4.36 -37.26 1.29
CA THR A 597 -3.17 -38.11 1.18
C THR A 597 -1.97 -37.35 0.63
N TYR A 598 -0.75 -37.81 0.92
CA TYR A 598 0.49 -37.27 0.36
C TYR A 598 1.14 -38.31 -0.56
N GLY A 599 1.63 -37.88 -1.73
CA GLY A 599 2.29 -38.74 -2.71
C GLY A 599 2.73 -37.97 -3.97
N SER A 600 3.02 -38.68 -5.07
CA SER A 600 3.40 -38.01 -6.33
C SER A 600 2.32 -37.03 -6.81
N CYS A 601 2.72 -35.83 -7.26
CA CYS A 601 1.81 -34.84 -7.83
C CYS A 601 1.11 -35.30 -9.12
N SER A 602 1.67 -36.29 -9.82
CA SER A 602 1.07 -36.91 -11.00
C SER A 602 0.12 -38.06 -10.67
N ASN A 603 -0.04 -38.41 -9.39
CA ASN A 603 -0.86 -39.55 -9.00
C ASN A 603 -2.36 -39.24 -9.21
N LEU A 604 -3.11 -40.19 -9.74
CA LEU A 604 -4.56 -40.04 -9.99
C LEU A 604 -5.40 -41.08 -9.21
N ASP A 605 -4.75 -41.91 -8.38
CA ASP A 605 -5.42 -42.94 -7.58
C ASP A 605 -4.97 -42.85 -6.11
N VAL A 606 -5.94 -42.75 -5.20
CA VAL A 606 -5.73 -42.70 -3.75
C VAL A 606 -4.89 -43.87 -3.21
N ARG A 607 -4.96 -45.05 -3.87
CA ARG A 607 -4.24 -46.27 -3.46
C ARG A 607 -2.73 -46.19 -3.66
N ASN A 608 -2.26 -45.28 -4.51
CA ASN A 608 -0.84 -45.10 -4.81
C ASN A 608 -0.22 -43.94 -4.01
N ALA A 609 -0.95 -43.41 -3.01
CA ALA A 609 -0.40 -42.42 -2.10
C ALA A 609 0.71 -43.03 -1.23
N HIS A 610 1.69 -42.22 -0.83
CA HIS A 610 2.71 -42.65 0.12
C HIS A 610 2.10 -42.89 1.50
N HIS A 611 1.26 -41.96 1.98
CA HIS A 611 0.55 -42.09 3.25
C HIS A 611 -0.69 -41.19 3.30
N GLU A 612 -1.59 -41.51 4.21
CA GLU A 612 -2.76 -40.68 4.52
C GLU A 612 -2.36 -39.52 5.44
N VAL A 613 -2.84 -38.31 5.11
CA VAL A 613 -2.71 -37.10 5.94
C VAL A 613 -3.84 -37.05 6.97
N GLY A 614 -5.05 -37.44 6.58
CA GLY A 614 -6.19 -37.65 7.47
C GLY A 614 -7.53 -37.75 6.73
N ARG A 615 -8.60 -38.12 7.45
CA ARG A 615 -9.97 -38.22 6.92
C ARG A 615 -10.94 -37.38 7.76
N TYR A 616 -11.74 -36.54 7.11
CA TYR A 616 -12.60 -35.55 7.78
C TYR A 616 -14.06 -35.72 7.36
N LYS A 617 -14.98 -35.52 8.32
CA LYS A 617 -16.40 -35.87 8.17
C LYS A 617 -17.25 -34.83 7.44
N THR A 618 -16.79 -33.58 7.30
CA THR A 618 -17.56 -32.47 6.73
C THR A 618 -16.69 -31.58 5.83
N ALA A 619 -17.30 -31.03 4.77
CA ALA A 619 -16.71 -30.06 3.85
C ALA A 619 -16.41 -28.67 4.49
N SER A 620 -16.73 -28.46 5.77
CA SER A 620 -16.54 -27.20 6.50
C SER A 620 -15.13 -27.00 7.09
N THR A 621 -14.18 -27.88 6.78
CA THR A 621 -12.85 -27.86 7.43
C THR A 621 -11.98 -26.80 6.76
N SER A 622 -11.62 -25.72 7.47
CA SER A 622 -10.83 -24.61 6.90
C SER A 622 -9.31 -24.82 6.95
N ARG A 623 -8.82 -25.83 7.69
CA ARG A 623 -7.39 -26.10 7.92
C ARG A 623 -7.12 -27.52 8.48
N LEU A 624 -6.04 -28.16 8.07
CA LEU A 624 -5.55 -29.51 8.44
C LEU A 624 -4.11 -29.46 8.93
N VAL A 625 -3.73 -30.35 9.86
CA VAL A 625 -2.33 -30.58 10.25
C VAL A 625 -1.80 -31.82 9.54
N TRP A 626 -0.66 -31.70 8.89
CA TRP A 626 0.06 -32.85 8.36
C TRP A 626 1.30 -33.15 9.18
N ILE A 627 1.31 -34.33 9.81
CA ILE A 627 2.46 -34.89 10.53
C ILE A 627 3.21 -35.83 9.59
N MET A 628 4.43 -35.46 9.21
CA MET A 628 5.23 -36.26 8.28
C MET A 628 5.81 -37.51 8.95
N PRO A 629 5.58 -38.71 8.40
CA PRO A 629 6.13 -39.97 8.89
C PRO A 629 7.66 -39.99 8.96
N GLU A 630 8.20 -40.88 9.80
CA GLU A 630 9.63 -40.93 10.10
C GLU A 630 10.52 -41.37 8.92
N ASP A 631 9.92 -42.09 7.98
CA ASP A 631 10.50 -42.83 6.87
C ASP A 631 10.49 -42.07 5.54
N VAL A 632 9.96 -40.84 5.49
CA VAL A 632 10.01 -39.99 4.29
C VAL A 632 11.47 -39.61 3.99
N GLN A 633 12.07 -40.26 2.99
CA GLN A 633 13.48 -40.08 2.60
C GLN A 633 13.68 -38.78 1.80
N PRO A 634 14.83 -38.07 1.92
CA PRO A 634 15.12 -36.86 1.16
C PRO A 634 15.11 -37.03 -0.38
N THR A 635 15.17 -38.27 -0.87
CA THR A 635 15.10 -38.62 -2.30
C THR A 635 13.66 -38.78 -2.81
N GLN A 636 12.65 -38.69 -1.93
CA GLN A 636 11.21 -38.64 -2.24
C GLN A 636 10.60 -37.27 -1.86
N SER A 637 11.44 -36.23 -1.77
CA SER A 637 11.15 -34.93 -1.17
C SER A 637 10.26 -33.99 -2.00
N GLU A 638 9.67 -34.46 -3.10
CA GLU A 638 8.78 -33.68 -3.95
C GLU A 638 7.47 -34.46 -4.23
N GLY A 639 6.41 -34.07 -3.52
CA GLY A 639 5.07 -34.67 -3.66
C GLY A 639 3.96 -33.63 -3.43
N CYS A 640 2.70 -33.99 -3.65
CA CYS A 640 1.55 -33.11 -3.43
C CYS A 640 0.60 -33.75 -2.41
N ILE A 641 -0.12 -32.90 -1.67
CA ILE A 641 -1.27 -33.33 -0.86
C ILE A 641 -2.49 -33.37 -1.79
N SER A 642 -3.26 -34.44 -1.74
CA SER A 642 -4.45 -34.64 -2.58
C SER A 642 -5.67 -34.94 -1.72
N ALA A 643 -6.81 -34.35 -2.04
CA ALA A 643 -8.12 -34.66 -1.45
C ALA A 643 -8.93 -35.55 -2.37
N TRP A 644 -9.59 -36.54 -1.79
CA TRP A 644 -10.38 -37.55 -2.48
C TRP A 644 -11.78 -37.61 -1.89
N ASP A 645 -12.80 -37.72 -2.74
CA ASP A 645 -14.18 -37.96 -2.33
C ASP A 645 -14.41 -39.43 -1.91
N ILE A 646 -15.65 -39.76 -1.55
CA ILE A 646 -16.04 -41.12 -1.13
C ILE A 646 -15.94 -42.18 -2.24
N GLU A 647 -15.96 -41.76 -3.50
CA GLU A 647 -15.87 -42.62 -4.67
C GLU A 647 -14.41 -42.83 -5.11
N GLY A 648 -13.49 -42.03 -4.56
CA GLY A 648 -12.06 -42.08 -4.86
C GLY A 648 -11.63 -41.14 -5.99
N ASN A 649 -12.48 -40.18 -6.38
CA ASN A 649 -12.13 -39.16 -7.37
C ASN A 649 -11.27 -38.07 -6.73
N LEU A 650 -10.33 -37.52 -7.51
CA LEU A 650 -9.51 -36.38 -7.07
C LEU A 650 -10.36 -35.11 -7.05
N VAL A 651 -10.55 -34.53 -5.87
CA VAL A 651 -11.39 -33.34 -5.65
C VAL A 651 -10.62 -32.15 -5.08
N GLY A 652 -9.33 -32.30 -4.79
CA GLY A 652 -8.44 -31.21 -4.39
C GLY A 652 -6.97 -31.60 -4.51
N ARG A 653 -6.08 -30.65 -4.80
CA ARG A 653 -4.63 -30.89 -4.85
C ARG A 653 -3.86 -29.64 -4.47
N SER A 654 -2.86 -29.79 -3.60
CA SER A 654 -1.94 -28.72 -3.23
C SER A 654 -0.88 -28.49 -4.28
N GLU A 655 -0.18 -27.36 -4.18
CA GLU A 655 1.11 -27.19 -4.83
C GLU A 655 2.14 -28.26 -4.40
N ARG A 656 3.21 -28.41 -5.19
CA ARG A 656 4.29 -29.36 -4.92
C ARG A 656 5.02 -28.98 -3.63
N GLN A 657 4.98 -29.88 -2.66
CA GLN A 657 5.63 -29.75 -1.37
C GLN A 657 7.11 -30.17 -1.49
N ARG A 658 8.02 -29.24 -1.20
CA ARG A 658 9.47 -29.50 -1.10
C ARG A 658 9.86 -29.71 0.35
N LEU A 659 10.21 -30.95 0.70
CA LEU A 659 10.50 -31.31 2.09
C LEU A 659 11.99 -31.09 2.44
N LYS A 660 12.28 -30.03 3.20
CA LYS A 660 13.63 -29.73 3.72
C LYS A 660 13.75 -30.17 5.19
N LEU A 661 13.75 -31.47 5.43
CA LEU A 661 13.78 -32.02 6.80
C LEU A 661 15.20 -31.95 7.42
N ARG A 662 15.39 -31.15 8.47
CA ARG A 662 16.57 -31.22 9.36
C ARG A 662 16.29 -32.22 10.50
N LYS A 663 17.16 -33.23 10.67
CA LYS A 663 17.12 -34.18 11.79
C LYS A 663 17.36 -33.47 13.13
N ARG A 664 16.32 -33.21 13.93
CA ARG A 664 16.42 -32.99 15.39
C ARG A 664 15.18 -33.53 16.11
N GLY A 665 15.41 -34.08 17.31
CA GLY A 665 14.46 -34.87 18.08
C GLY A 665 13.20 -34.11 18.52
N VAL A 666 12.07 -34.81 18.46
CA VAL A 666 10.75 -34.32 18.82
C VAL A 666 10.47 -34.65 20.28
N GLU A 667 10.27 -33.64 21.12
CA GLU A 667 9.54 -33.78 22.39
C GLU A 667 8.05 -33.51 22.13
N GLN A 668 7.19 -34.40 22.63
CA GLN A 668 5.73 -34.27 22.53
C GLN A 668 5.23 -33.04 23.31
N ARG A 669 4.41 -32.18 22.67
CA ARG A 669 3.66 -31.08 23.30
C ARG A 669 2.23 -31.03 22.76
N GLY A 670 1.31 -30.52 23.60
CA GLY A 670 -0.14 -30.59 23.47
C GLY A 670 -0.73 -29.85 22.27
N ILE A 671 -1.15 -30.65 21.30
CA ILE A 671 -2.13 -30.52 20.21
C ILE A 671 -2.33 -29.15 19.50
N HIS A 672 -2.46 -27.97 20.12
CA HIS A 672 -2.76 -26.70 19.39
C HIS A 672 -2.18 -25.38 19.93
N SER A 673 -1.58 -25.35 21.14
CA SER A 673 -1.16 -24.09 21.80
C SER A 673 0.28 -23.65 21.46
N ILE A 674 0.49 -22.34 21.28
CA ILE A 674 1.79 -21.72 21.01
C ILE A 674 2.24 -20.93 22.25
N PRO A 675 3.19 -21.46 23.05
CA PRO A 675 3.59 -20.80 24.27
C PRO A 675 4.49 -19.58 23.99
N MET A 676 4.16 -18.42 24.56
CA MET A 676 4.99 -17.20 24.45
C MET A 676 6.26 -17.32 25.32
N ASN A 677 7.34 -17.80 24.73
CA ASN A 677 8.64 -17.90 25.42
C ASN A 677 9.82 -17.83 24.44
N ASN A 678 11.02 -17.72 25.00
CA ASN A 678 12.26 -17.60 24.23
C ASN A 678 12.50 -18.76 23.23
N LYS A 679 11.98 -19.98 23.48
CA LYS A 679 12.09 -21.07 22.49
C LYS A 679 11.30 -20.75 21.21
N MET A 680 10.17 -20.07 21.36
CA MET A 680 9.38 -19.54 20.26
C MET A 680 9.93 -18.22 19.70
N GLY A 681 11.10 -17.75 20.15
CA GLY A 681 11.73 -16.53 19.64
C GLY A 681 11.09 -15.27 20.19
N ILE A 682 10.14 -15.43 21.12
CA ILE A 682 9.44 -14.36 21.81
C ILE A 682 10.25 -14.04 23.06
N ASP A 683 10.90 -12.88 23.07
CA ASP A 683 11.72 -12.43 24.18
C ASP A 683 10.85 -11.83 25.28
N THR A 684 10.58 -12.61 26.33
CA THR A 684 9.70 -12.18 27.42
C THR A 684 10.28 -11.05 28.27
N LEU A 685 11.58 -10.76 28.18
CA LEU A 685 12.22 -9.69 28.96
C LEU A 685 12.52 -8.44 28.12
N GLY A 686 12.28 -8.49 26.80
CA GLY A 686 12.52 -7.43 25.85
C GLY A 686 11.36 -7.24 24.87
N PRO A 687 11.63 -6.88 23.59
CA PRO A 687 10.58 -6.65 22.59
C PRO A 687 9.94 -7.98 22.15
N TRP A 688 9.00 -8.47 22.96
CA TRP A 688 8.35 -9.77 22.76
C TRP A 688 7.59 -9.88 21.44
N PHE A 689 7.15 -8.73 20.90
CA PHE A 689 6.36 -8.64 19.67
C PHE A 689 7.17 -8.94 18.39
N ASP A 690 8.48 -8.71 18.38
CA ASP A 690 9.36 -9.07 17.24
C ASP A 690 9.30 -10.58 16.98
N GLY A 691 9.34 -11.35 18.08
CA GLY A 691 9.23 -12.81 18.03
C GLY A 691 7.89 -13.29 17.47
N VAL A 692 6.81 -12.54 17.69
CA VAL A 692 5.46 -12.86 17.17
C VAL A 692 5.40 -12.63 15.66
N LYS A 693 5.97 -11.52 15.17
CA LYS A 693 6.11 -11.26 13.71
C LYS A 693 6.89 -12.38 13.02
N LEU A 694 7.91 -12.91 13.68
CA LEU A 694 8.81 -13.96 13.17
C LEU A 694 8.32 -15.42 13.35
N LEU A 695 7.08 -15.66 13.79
CA LEU A 695 6.53 -17.02 13.98
C LEU A 695 6.34 -17.82 12.67
N GLU A 696 6.52 -17.19 11.51
CA GLU A 696 6.33 -17.75 10.15
C GLU A 696 7.22 -18.97 9.81
N GLY A 697 8.22 -19.29 10.63
CA GLY A 697 9.18 -20.38 10.37
C GLY A 697 9.20 -21.52 11.39
N LYS A 698 8.21 -21.65 12.28
CA LYS A 698 8.21 -22.66 13.37
C LYS A 698 7.17 -23.76 13.15
N ASN A 699 7.48 -24.99 13.60
CA ASN A 699 6.58 -26.15 13.54
C ASN A 699 5.33 -25.90 14.40
N LEU A 700 4.25 -25.40 13.80
CA LEU A 700 2.99 -25.16 14.48
C LEU A 700 1.97 -26.20 14.03
N SER A 701 1.23 -26.79 14.97
CA SER A 701 0.10 -27.67 14.67
C SER A 701 -1.02 -26.87 14.02
N ALA A 702 -1.74 -27.45 13.07
CA ALA A 702 -2.90 -26.78 12.48
C ALA A 702 -4.10 -26.85 13.41
N ILE A 703 -4.99 -25.87 13.22
CA ILE A 703 -6.10 -25.59 14.10
C ILE A 703 -7.38 -25.43 13.28
N ASP A 704 -8.50 -25.91 13.80
CA ASP A 704 -9.81 -25.54 13.28
C ASP A 704 -10.10 -24.10 13.75
N VAL A 705 -10.11 -23.14 12.82
CA VAL A 705 -10.28 -21.71 13.15
C VAL A 705 -11.69 -21.42 13.66
N ALA A 706 -12.71 -22.11 13.14
CA ALA A 706 -14.08 -21.93 13.59
C ALA A 706 -14.24 -22.49 15.01
N GLU A 707 -13.67 -23.66 15.30
CA GLU A 707 -13.65 -24.22 16.65
C GLU A 707 -12.84 -23.36 17.63
N ALA A 708 -11.70 -22.81 17.18
CA ALA A 708 -10.85 -21.92 17.97
C ALA A 708 -11.58 -20.62 18.33
N LYS A 709 -12.26 -19.98 17.37
CA LYS A 709 -13.02 -18.74 17.60
C LYS A 709 -14.34 -18.96 18.36
N ALA A 710 -14.84 -20.19 18.38
CA ALA A 710 -16.04 -20.57 19.14
C ALA A 710 -15.78 -20.81 20.64
N LYS A 711 -14.53 -20.83 21.11
CA LYS A 711 -14.21 -21.05 22.54
C LYS A 711 -14.82 -19.97 23.42
N ASP A 712 -15.33 -20.39 24.57
CA ASP A 712 -15.93 -19.50 25.58
C ASP A 712 -14.82 -18.88 26.44
N ILE A 713 -14.66 -17.56 26.38
CA ILE A 713 -13.60 -16.83 27.09
C ILE A 713 -14.21 -15.88 28.11
N ALA A 714 -13.78 -15.97 29.37
CA ALA A 714 -14.08 -14.98 30.38
C ALA A 714 -12.97 -13.96 30.51
N ILE A 715 -13.31 -12.68 30.62
CA ILE A 715 -12.41 -11.61 31.09
C ILE A 715 -12.92 -11.17 32.46
N VAL A 716 -12.12 -11.35 33.50
CA VAL A 716 -12.49 -10.98 34.86
C VAL A 716 -11.80 -9.67 35.22
N GLY A 717 -12.59 -8.60 35.31
CA GLY A 717 -12.15 -7.22 35.51
C GLY A 717 -12.28 -6.38 34.24
N ALA A 718 -13.04 -5.29 34.31
CA ALA A 718 -13.25 -4.29 33.28
C ALA A 718 -12.41 -3.02 33.51
N GLY A 719 -11.18 -3.19 34.03
CA GLY A 719 -10.16 -2.16 33.98
C GLY A 719 -9.56 -2.01 32.57
N MET A 720 -8.65 -1.05 32.37
CA MET A 720 -8.09 -0.78 31.03
C MET A 720 -7.47 -2.01 30.37
N ALA A 721 -6.72 -2.84 31.10
CA ALA A 721 -6.15 -4.07 30.54
C ALA A 721 -7.23 -5.03 30.01
N GLY A 722 -8.29 -5.28 30.80
CA GLY A 722 -9.38 -6.19 30.41
C GLY A 722 -10.23 -5.63 29.26
N LEU A 723 -10.52 -4.33 29.27
CA LEU A 723 -11.23 -3.66 28.19
C LEU A 723 -10.44 -3.66 26.88
N THR A 724 -9.13 -3.42 26.94
CA THR A 724 -8.24 -3.50 25.76
C THR A 724 -8.14 -4.93 25.24
N THR A 725 -8.00 -5.92 26.12
CA THR A 725 -8.02 -7.33 25.71
C THR A 725 -9.33 -7.70 25.03
N PHE A 726 -10.48 -7.28 25.57
CA PHE A 726 -11.79 -7.50 24.95
C PHE A 726 -11.86 -6.89 23.55
N LEU A 727 -11.48 -5.62 23.42
CA LEU A 727 -11.51 -4.90 22.15
C LEU A 727 -10.71 -5.64 21.07
N ILE A 728 -9.50 -6.10 21.40
CA ILE A 728 -8.62 -6.79 20.46
C ILE A 728 -9.19 -8.16 20.07
N LEU A 729 -9.61 -8.98 21.05
CA LEU A 729 -10.21 -10.28 20.76
C LEU A 729 -11.48 -10.16 19.90
N HIS A 730 -12.31 -9.15 20.18
CA HIS A 730 -13.49 -8.85 19.39
C HIS A 730 -13.13 -8.45 17.95
N GLN A 731 -12.13 -7.57 17.77
CA GLN A 731 -11.61 -7.19 16.45
C GLN A 731 -10.98 -8.36 15.67
N SER A 732 -10.47 -9.38 16.37
CA SER A 732 -9.96 -10.63 15.78
C SER A 732 -11.08 -11.65 15.42
N GLY A 733 -12.34 -11.30 15.66
CA GLY A 733 -13.51 -12.11 15.29
C GLY A 733 -13.96 -13.12 16.35
N LEU A 734 -13.49 -13.02 17.60
CA LEU A 734 -14.01 -13.83 18.70
C LEU A 734 -15.30 -13.19 19.23
N THR A 735 -16.38 -13.96 19.24
CA THR A 735 -17.73 -13.50 19.63
C THR A 735 -18.16 -14.01 21.00
N ASN A 736 -17.62 -15.13 21.46
CA ASN A 736 -17.95 -15.76 22.75
C ASN A 736 -17.05 -15.25 23.89
N VAL A 737 -16.94 -13.93 24.04
CA VAL A 737 -16.13 -13.28 25.09
C VAL A 737 -17.04 -12.56 26.08
N ARG A 738 -16.96 -12.91 27.36
CA ARG A 738 -17.78 -12.31 28.43
C ARG A 738 -16.90 -11.57 29.44
N ILE A 739 -17.23 -10.32 29.74
CA ILE A 739 -16.56 -9.56 30.81
C ILE A 739 -17.39 -9.65 32.10
N LEU A 740 -16.75 -10.12 33.17
CA LEU A 740 -17.27 -10.13 34.53
C LEU A 740 -16.63 -9.00 35.32
N GLU A 741 -17.42 -8.04 35.77
CA GLU A 741 -16.95 -6.90 36.56
C GLU A 741 -17.60 -6.90 37.95
N ALA A 742 -16.75 -6.85 38.98
CA ALA A 742 -17.20 -6.86 40.37
C ALA A 742 -17.92 -5.55 40.73
N SER A 743 -17.44 -4.42 40.21
CA SER A 743 -18.04 -3.10 40.42
C SER A 743 -19.27 -2.84 39.54
N GLN A 744 -19.96 -1.73 39.83
CA GLN A 744 -20.96 -1.15 38.94
C GLN A 744 -20.36 -0.25 37.85
N ARG A 745 -19.06 0.04 37.91
CA ARG A 745 -18.37 0.99 37.04
C ARG A 745 -17.25 0.32 36.26
N LEU A 746 -17.04 0.76 35.02
CA LEU A 746 -15.92 0.33 34.18
C LEU A 746 -14.72 1.28 34.30
N GLY A 747 -13.53 0.76 34.00
CA GLY A 747 -12.27 1.51 34.00
C GLY A 747 -11.34 1.21 35.17
N GLY A 748 -11.82 0.59 36.25
CA GLY A 748 -10.98 0.21 37.39
C GLY A 748 -10.26 1.42 37.99
N ARG A 749 -8.93 1.45 37.98
CA ARG A 749 -8.15 2.59 38.55
C ARG A 749 -8.27 3.90 37.78
N VAL A 750 -8.84 3.85 36.58
CA VAL A 750 -9.18 5.02 35.78
C VAL A 750 -10.48 5.62 36.32
N ARG A 751 -10.39 6.75 37.04
CA ARG A 751 -11.50 7.28 37.85
C ARG A 751 -11.47 8.81 37.98
N THR A 752 -12.42 9.44 37.30
CA THR A 752 -12.78 10.85 37.48
C THR A 752 -13.90 10.95 38.50
N GLU A 753 -13.79 11.90 39.42
CA GLU A 753 -14.85 12.27 40.34
C GLU A 753 -15.35 13.68 40.03
N TYR A 754 -16.64 13.79 39.78
CA TYR A 754 -17.34 15.06 39.58
C TYR A 754 -17.87 15.57 40.92
N LEU A 755 -17.66 16.86 41.23
CA LEU A 755 -18.11 17.47 42.48
C LEU A 755 -19.51 18.07 42.31
N SER A 756 -19.66 19.39 42.22
CA SER A 756 -20.96 20.02 41.98
C SER A 756 -21.33 20.17 40.49
N GLY A 757 -20.36 20.04 39.58
CA GLY A 757 -20.53 20.22 38.14
C GLY A 757 -20.39 18.93 37.32
N GLY A 758 -20.70 19.01 36.03
CA GLY A 758 -20.43 17.96 35.05
C GLY A 758 -19.06 18.10 34.36
N PRO A 759 -18.78 17.28 33.33
CA PRO A 759 -17.51 17.27 32.60
C PRO A 759 -17.02 18.63 32.11
N PHE A 760 -17.93 19.48 31.63
CA PHE A 760 -17.59 20.77 31.04
C PHE A 760 -17.96 21.97 31.93
N ASP A 761 -18.38 21.69 33.16
CA ASP A 761 -18.44 22.69 34.23
C ASP A 761 -17.11 22.73 35.00
N TYR A 762 -16.16 21.86 34.65
CA TYR A 762 -14.77 21.82 35.13
C TYR A 762 -14.58 21.75 36.65
N SER A 763 -15.62 21.32 37.36
CA SER A 763 -15.55 20.90 38.76
C SER A 763 -15.46 19.37 38.86
N TYR A 764 -14.28 18.86 38.52
CA TYR A 764 -13.94 17.45 38.62
C TYR A 764 -12.48 17.26 38.98
N GLN A 765 -12.12 16.10 39.51
CA GLN A 765 -10.71 15.71 39.67
C GLN A 765 -10.46 14.26 39.27
N GLU A 766 -9.27 14.04 38.71
CA GLU A 766 -8.77 12.72 38.39
C GLU A 766 -8.20 12.03 39.64
N MET A 767 -8.97 11.10 40.18
CA MET A 767 -8.57 10.32 41.36
C MET A 767 -7.64 9.16 41.01
N GLY A 768 -7.59 8.80 39.72
CA GLY A 768 -6.66 7.83 39.14
C GLY A 768 -5.53 8.51 38.36
N PRO A 769 -5.25 8.05 37.12
CA PRO A 769 -4.28 8.69 36.24
C PRO A 769 -4.81 10.04 35.75
N MET A 770 -3.98 11.08 35.82
CA MET A 770 -4.40 12.48 35.55
C MET A 770 -3.64 13.16 34.42
N ARG A 771 -2.50 12.59 34.00
CA ARG A 771 -1.58 13.20 33.04
C ARG A 771 -0.82 12.13 32.26
N PHE A 772 -0.44 12.46 31.03
CA PHE A 772 0.20 11.58 30.06
C PHE A 772 1.40 12.28 29.44
N PRO A 773 2.63 11.75 29.60
CA PRO A 773 3.80 12.20 28.85
C PRO A 773 3.51 12.18 27.34
N HIS A 774 3.96 13.21 26.62
CA HIS A 774 3.73 13.30 25.18
C HIS A 774 5.04 13.37 24.38
N THR A 775 5.90 14.34 24.70
CA THR A 775 7.20 14.48 24.04
C THR A 775 8.32 14.76 25.04
N ILE A 776 9.54 14.43 24.66
CA ILE A 776 10.77 14.70 25.39
C ILE A 776 11.83 15.28 24.43
N GLU A 777 12.65 16.20 24.92
CA GLU A 777 13.70 16.85 24.13
C GLU A 777 15.09 16.29 24.52
N PHE A 778 15.86 15.90 23.51
CA PHE A 778 17.28 15.56 23.67
C PHE A 778 18.11 16.42 22.72
N GLY A 779 18.90 17.35 23.28
CA GLY A 779 19.61 18.34 22.47
C GLY A 779 18.63 19.32 21.82
N ASN A 780 18.62 19.40 20.49
CA ASN A 780 17.70 20.24 19.72
C ASN A 780 16.52 19.47 19.11
N ASP A 781 16.46 18.15 19.34
CA ASP A 781 15.48 17.26 18.73
C ASP A 781 14.38 16.89 19.73
N THR A 782 13.14 16.85 19.24
CA THR A 782 11.96 16.46 20.02
C THR A 782 11.52 15.05 19.60
N PHE A 783 11.36 14.17 20.59
CA PHE A 783 10.94 12.78 20.39
C PHE A 783 9.60 12.51 21.07
N ASN A 784 8.81 11.63 20.49
CA ASN A 784 7.62 11.09 21.13
C ASN A 784 8.03 10.12 22.25
N VAL A 785 7.34 10.20 23.39
CA VAL A 785 7.44 9.16 24.42
C VAL A 785 6.63 7.95 23.94
N THR A 786 7.32 6.89 23.51
CA THR A 786 6.73 5.86 22.63
C THR A 786 5.78 4.90 23.35
N ASP A 787 6.04 4.54 24.60
CA ASP A 787 5.15 3.68 25.39
C ASP A 787 3.77 4.33 25.64
N HIS A 788 3.74 5.66 25.77
CA HIS A 788 2.50 6.42 25.92
C HIS A 788 1.70 6.63 24.63
N GLN A 789 2.28 6.40 23.44
CA GLN A 789 1.57 6.58 22.16
C GLN A 789 0.33 5.72 22.04
N MET A 790 0.34 4.53 22.64
CA MET A 790 -0.82 3.63 22.62
C MET A 790 -2.04 4.20 23.36
N VAL A 791 -1.85 5.13 24.30
CA VAL A 791 -2.95 5.84 24.97
C VAL A 791 -3.64 6.77 23.98
N PHE A 792 -2.88 7.53 23.20
CA PHE A 792 -3.42 8.42 22.17
C PHE A 792 -4.07 7.62 21.04
N GLN A 793 -3.44 6.53 20.61
CA GLN A 793 -4.02 5.64 19.60
C GLN A 793 -5.35 5.02 20.07
N LEU A 794 -5.46 4.60 21.33
CA LEU A 794 -6.72 4.11 21.87
C LEU A 794 -7.81 5.18 21.79
N ALA A 795 -7.48 6.45 22.00
CA ALA A 795 -8.45 7.54 21.92
C ALA A 795 -8.93 7.73 20.49
N ASP A 796 -8.02 7.73 19.52
CA ASP A 796 -8.35 7.81 18.10
C ASP A 796 -9.25 6.65 17.68
N GLU A 797 -8.95 5.43 18.12
CA GLU A 797 -9.76 4.26 17.82
C GLU A 797 -11.15 4.33 18.47
N MET A 798 -11.24 4.81 19.71
CA MET A 798 -12.54 5.00 20.38
C MET A 798 -13.36 6.11 19.72
N ASN A 799 -12.72 7.21 19.32
CA ASN A 799 -13.37 8.29 18.60
C ASN A 799 -13.92 7.78 17.26
N ARG A 800 -13.14 6.98 16.53
CA ARG A 800 -13.57 6.34 15.28
C ARG A 800 -14.74 5.37 15.49
N LEU A 801 -14.65 4.45 16.47
CA LEU A 801 -15.69 3.45 16.74
C LEU A 801 -16.99 4.07 17.26
N ASN A 802 -16.91 5.24 17.90
CA ASN A 802 -18.08 5.99 18.36
C ASN A 802 -18.51 7.09 17.37
N ASN A 803 -18.08 7.03 16.10
CA ASN A 803 -18.44 7.97 15.04
C ASN A 803 -18.19 9.45 15.42
N HIS A 804 -17.14 9.71 16.19
CA HIS A 804 -16.78 11.03 16.70
C HIS A 804 -17.91 11.73 17.47
N ASP A 805 -18.78 10.97 18.16
CA ASP A 805 -19.77 11.54 19.08
C ASP A 805 -19.07 12.33 20.18
N ARG A 806 -19.34 13.65 20.26
CA ARG A 806 -18.80 14.55 21.28
C ARG A 806 -19.13 14.11 22.71
N ASN A 807 -20.18 13.31 22.89
CA ASN A 807 -20.53 12.78 24.20
C ASN A 807 -19.63 11.63 24.65
N LEU A 808 -18.89 11.02 23.72
CA LEU A 808 -18.05 9.85 23.93
C LEU A 808 -16.61 10.09 23.47
N SER A 809 -16.30 11.28 22.96
CA SER A 809 -14.96 11.61 22.48
C SER A 809 -13.98 11.67 23.65
N VAL A 810 -12.77 11.17 23.40
CA VAL A 810 -11.62 11.34 24.28
C VAL A 810 -10.71 12.35 23.61
N ASP A 811 -10.77 13.59 24.09
CA ASP A 811 -10.00 14.71 23.58
C ASP A 811 -8.90 15.09 24.57
N PHE A 812 -7.69 15.34 24.05
CA PHE A 812 -6.54 15.71 24.87
C PHE A 812 -6.26 17.21 24.82
N ILE A 813 -5.98 17.78 25.98
CA ILE A 813 -5.54 19.16 26.17
C ILE A 813 -4.15 19.17 26.85
N PRO A 814 -3.38 20.27 26.70
CA PRO A 814 -2.09 20.40 27.37
C PRO A 814 -2.22 20.26 28.90
N TRP A 815 -1.28 19.54 29.50
CA TRP A 815 -1.09 19.50 30.95
C TRP A 815 0.14 20.32 31.33
N ILE A 816 -0.01 21.24 32.27
CA ILE A 816 1.08 22.05 32.80
C ILE A 816 1.73 21.28 33.94
N GLN A 817 2.88 20.67 33.66
CA GLN A 817 3.58 19.81 34.60
C GLN A 817 4.27 20.60 35.72
N GLN A 818 4.83 21.75 35.41
CA GLN A 818 5.50 22.65 36.35
C GLN A 818 5.09 24.09 36.06
N ASN A 819 5.00 24.90 37.12
CA ASN A 819 4.75 26.33 37.03
C ASN A 819 5.61 27.03 38.09
N GLU A 820 6.35 28.07 37.69
CA GLU A 820 7.24 28.83 38.57
C GLU A 820 6.51 29.55 39.72
N ASN A 821 5.19 29.79 39.57
CA ASN A 821 4.34 30.41 40.59
C ASN A 821 3.75 29.40 41.58
N GLY A 822 4.03 28.09 41.43
CA GLY A 822 3.77 27.12 42.49
C GLY A 822 4.44 27.55 43.81
N LEU A 823 3.85 27.20 44.95
CA LEU A 823 4.30 27.66 46.26
C LEU A 823 5.26 26.65 46.90
N HIS A 824 6.31 27.15 47.56
CA HIS A 824 7.25 26.38 48.35
C HIS A 824 7.01 26.65 49.85
N TYR A 825 6.30 25.76 50.55
CA TYR A 825 5.94 25.96 51.96
C TYR A 825 6.63 24.97 52.90
N PHE A 826 7.76 25.39 53.48
CA PHE A 826 8.53 24.62 54.45
C PHE A 826 8.76 25.45 55.72
N ASP A 827 8.73 24.82 56.89
CA ASP A 827 8.95 25.42 58.22
C ASP A 827 8.20 26.74 58.45
N GLY A 828 6.97 26.83 57.93
CA GLY A 828 6.11 27.99 58.10
C GLY A 828 6.52 29.25 57.31
N ILE A 829 7.45 29.15 56.34
CA ILE A 829 7.96 30.31 55.61
C ILE A 829 6.87 31.05 54.84
N LYS A 830 6.82 32.39 55.01
CA LYS A 830 5.93 33.30 54.30
C LYS A 830 6.66 34.59 53.95
N MET A 831 6.36 35.11 52.77
CA MET A 831 6.80 36.42 52.30
C MET A 831 5.94 37.53 52.93
N ASP A 832 6.32 38.79 52.74
CA ASP A 832 5.55 39.96 53.21
C ASP A 832 4.11 40.01 52.65
N THR A 833 3.86 39.31 51.55
CA THR A 833 2.53 39.13 50.95
C THR A 833 1.62 38.21 51.77
N GLY A 834 2.16 37.50 52.76
CA GLY A 834 1.44 36.48 53.55
C GLY A 834 1.33 35.11 52.87
N LEU A 835 1.86 34.97 51.65
CA LEU A 835 1.99 33.70 50.92
C LEU A 835 3.42 33.16 51.03
N PRO A 836 3.63 31.84 50.89
CA PRO A 836 4.96 31.25 50.74
C PRO A 836 5.67 31.80 49.49
N PRO A 837 7.01 31.73 49.43
CA PRO A 837 7.74 32.05 48.21
C PRO A 837 7.32 31.11 47.08
N THR A 838 7.36 31.60 45.84
CA THR A 838 7.12 30.76 44.68
C THR A 838 8.36 29.92 44.32
N LEU A 839 8.18 28.81 43.60
CA LEU A 839 9.26 27.96 43.12
C LEU A 839 10.29 28.75 42.29
N GLY A 840 9.85 29.71 41.46
CA GLY A 840 10.72 30.60 40.69
C GLY A 840 11.50 31.59 41.56
N GLN A 841 10.87 32.10 42.63
CA GLN A 841 11.56 32.94 43.62
C GLN A 841 12.63 32.15 44.36
N VAL A 842 12.34 30.91 44.76
CA VAL A 842 13.31 29.99 45.38
C VAL A 842 14.45 29.64 44.43
N ALA A 843 14.17 29.42 43.14
CA ALA A 843 15.20 29.16 42.13
C ALA A 843 16.14 30.36 41.93
N THR A 844 15.61 31.59 42.06
CA THR A 844 16.39 32.83 41.93
C THR A 844 17.17 33.17 43.20
N ASP A 845 16.58 32.93 44.37
CA ASP A 845 17.18 33.11 45.68
C ASP A 845 17.09 31.80 46.50
N PRO A 846 18.11 30.93 46.40
CA PRO A 846 18.14 29.67 47.14
C PRO A 846 18.11 29.81 48.66
N SER A 847 18.30 31.03 49.22
CA SER A 847 18.16 31.24 50.66
C SER A 847 16.71 31.16 51.15
N LEU A 848 15.74 31.26 50.23
CA LEU A 848 14.32 31.03 50.49
C LEU A 848 13.96 29.53 50.55
N ALA A 849 14.84 28.65 50.07
CA ALA A 849 14.67 27.20 50.27
C ALA A 849 15.10 26.83 51.69
N ILE A 850 14.18 26.24 52.45
CA ILE A 850 14.54 25.59 53.71
C ILE A 850 14.98 24.17 53.37
N SER A 851 16.27 24.03 53.06
CA SER A 851 16.90 22.73 52.80
C SER A 851 17.70 22.28 54.02
N PHE A 852 17.71 20.97 54.26
CA PHE A 852 18.70 20.37 55.15
C PHE A 852 20.09 20.57 54.51
N PRO A 853 21.05 21.25 55.18
CA PRO A 853 22.37 21.44 54.61
C PRO A 853 23.04 20.09 54.42
N LEU A 854 23.22 19.69 53.16
CA LEU A 854 23.89 18.46 52.80
C LEU A 854 25.40 18.64 53.00
N ASP A 855 26.03 17.69 53.70
CA ASP A 855 27.49 17.66 53.81
C ASP A 855 28.14 17.39 52.45
N GLU A 856 29.47 17.45 52.39
CA GLU A 856 30.20 17.27 51.14
C GLU A 856 30.06 15.85 50.57
N SER A 857 30.00 14.82 51.43
CA SER A 857 29.80 13.43 50.98
C SER A 857 28.41 13.23 50.39
N THR A 858 27.37 13.73 51.04
CA THR A 858 25.98 13.60 50.56
C THR A 858 25.80 14.32 49.22
N ARG A 859 26.36 15.54 49.07
CA ARG A 859 26.31 16.26 47.79
C ARG A 859 27.01 15.51 46.66
N SER A 860 28.16 14.90 46.96
CA SER A 860 28.89 14.06 46.00
C SER A 860 28.06 12.85 45.58
N THR A 861 27.48 12.12 46.54
CA THR A 861 26.59 10.97 46.27
C THR A 861 25.35 11.39 45.48
N GLN A 862 24.74 12.54 45.81
CA GLN A 862 23.60 13.08 45.08
C GLN A 862 23.95 13.39 43.63
N ALA A 863 25.11 14.03 43.39
CA ALA A 863 25.57 14.32 42.03
C ALA A 863 25.83 13.04 41.22
N GLN A 864 26.41 12.00 41.84
CA GLN A 864 26.58 10.70 41.19
C GLN A 864 25.24 10.05 40.84
N PHE A 865 24.28 10.07 41.77
CA PHE A 865 22.95 9.53 41.53
C PHE A 865 22.22 10.28 40.42
N GLN A 866 22.24 11.62 40.43
CA GLN A 866 21.65 12.43 39.37
C GLN A 866 22.34 12.23 38.02
N SER A 867 23.65 12.02 37.99
CA SER A 867 24.37 11.67 36.76
C SER A 867 23.89 10.36 36.13
N ILE A 868 23.47 9.38 36.94
CA ILE A 868 22.87 8.14 36.44
C ILE A 868 21.49 8.42 35.85
N LEU A 869 20.65 9.18 36.55
CA LEU A 869 19.29 9.52 36.10
C LEU A 869 19.27 10.48 34.91
N ALA A 870 20.33 11.28 34.72
CA ALA A 870 20.48 12.22 33.61
C ALA A 870 21.29 11.64 32.44
N ASN A 871 21.56 10.33 32.42
CA ASN A 871 22.26 9.70 31.30
C ASN A 871 21.41 9.79 30.02
N GLY A 872 21.76 10.73 29.15
CA GLY A 872 20.99 11.05 27.94
C GLY A 872 20.78 9.86 27.00
N THR A 873 21.77 8.97 26.85
CA THR A 873 21.63 7.78 26.00
C THR A 873 20.62 6.80 26.57
N LEU A 874 20.69 6.52 27.87
CA LEU A 874 19.76 5.61 28.54
C LEU A 874 18.34 6.19 28.56
N MET A 875 18.19 7.49 28.88
CA MET A 875 16.89 8.15 28.89
C MET A 875 16.27 8.21 27.49
N PHE A 876 17.07 8.42 26.46
CA PHE A 876 16.63 8.34 25.07
C PHE A 876 16.12 6.95 24.71
N GLU A 877 16.85 5.90 25.09
CA GLU A 877 16.43 4.52 24.82
C GLU A 877 15.15 4.15 25.57
N ILE A 878 15.01 4.55 26.84
CA ILE A 878 13.78 4.33 27.62
C ILE A 878 12.60 5.08 26.96
N ALA A 879 12.79 6.32 26.50
CA ALA A 879 11.74 7.12 25.86
C ALA A 879 11.32 6.60 24.47
N THR A 880 12.23 6.00 23.72
CA THR A 880 12.00 5.58 22.33
C THR A 880 11.73 4.08 22.18
N ASN A 881 12.29 3.22 23.04
CA ASN A 881 12.04 1.78 23.06
C ASN A 881 12.25 1.17 24.46
N MET A 882 11.27 1.35 25.34
CA MET A 882 11.34 0.89 26.74
C MET A 882 11.59 -0.62 26.90
N HIS A 883 11.13 -1.44 25.94
CA HIS A 883 11.32 -2.89 25.98
C HIS A 883 12.79 -3.27 25.75
N ARG A 884 13.44 -2.60 24.80
CA ARG A 884 14.87 -2.80 24.53
C ARG A 884 15.71 -2.27 25.69
N ALA A 885 15.39 -1.08 26.20
CA ALA A 885 16.05 -0.50 27.37
C ALA A 885 15.92 -1.38 28.62
N HIS A 886 14.74 -1.96 28.89
CA HIS A 886 14.54 -2.87 30.02
C HIS A 886 15.43 -4.11 29.90
N LYS A 887 15.45 -4.73 28.72
CA LYS A 887 16.32 -5.87 28.45
C LYS A 887 17.79 -5.51 28.62
N ASP A 888 18.21 -4.37 28.07
CA ASP A 888 19.59 -3.90 28.18
C ASP A 888 19.99 -3.66 29.65
N PHE A 889 19.13 -3.01 30.42
CA PHE A 889 19.30 -2.85 31.87
C PHE A 889 19.46 -4.21 32.59
N LEU A 890 18.67 -5.22 32.22
CA LEU A 890 18.80 -6.55 32.82
C LEU A 890 20.10 -7.27 32.42
N ILE A 891 20.64 -7.03 31.24
CA ILE A 891 21.85 -7.72 30.74
C ILE A 891 23.12 -6.97 31.13
N ASN A 892 23.17 -5.68 30.80
CA ASN A 892 24.34 -4.82 30.93
C ASN A 892 24.28 -3.98 32.21
N GLY A 893 23.09 -3.51 32.58
CA GLY A 893 22.84 -2.70 33.78
C GLY A 893 23.65 -1.41 33.83
N LEU A 894 23.69 -0.80 35.01
CA LEU A 894 24.42 0.44 35.24
C LEU A 894 25.90 0.14 35.46
N ASP A 895 26.80 0.80 34.72
CA ASP A 895 28.26 0.59 34.77
C ASP A 895 28.71 -0.89 34.66
N GLY A 896 27.99 -1.69 33.85
CA GLY A 896 28.26 -3.11 33.68
C GLY A 896 27.76 -3.99 34.84
N LYS A 897 26.92 -3.45 35.73
CA LYS A 897 26.25 -4.17 36.81
C LYS A 897 24.82 -4.56 36.41
N GLY A 898 24.74 -5.47 35.45
CA GLY A 898 23.50 -6.06 34.97
C GLY A 898 22.68 -6.81 36.03
N GLY A 899 21.40 -6.99 35.71
CA GLY A 899 20.44 -7.78 36.46
C GLY A 899 19.49 -6.93 37.29
N ASP A 900 18.28 -7.44 37.49
CA ASP A 900 17.30 -6.87 38.42
C ASP A 900 17.71 -7.19 39.87
N VAL A 901 18.93 -6.92 40.28
CA VAL A 901 19.45 -7.27 41.62
C VAL A 901 19.87 -6.05 42.41
N TRP A 902 19.76 -4.87 41.80
CA TRP A 902 20.11 -3.59 42.39
C TRP A 902 18.85 -2.79 42.67
N SER A 903 18.74 -2.33 43.90
CA SER A 903 17.92 -1.19 44.26
C SER A 903 18.80 0.06 44.22
N ALA A 904 18.23 1.26 44.12
CA ALA A 904 19.04 2.48 44.17
C ALA A 904 19.88 2.55 45.45
N TYR A 905 19.31 2.17 46.60
CA TYR A 905 20.04 2.09 47.86
C TYR A 905 21.23 1.11 47.77
N ALA A 906 20.97 -0.12 47.29
CA ALA A 906 22.01 -1.15 47.22
C ALA A 906 23.13 -0.76 46.25
N TYR A 907 22.81 -0.07 45.16
CA TYR A 907 23.78 0.39 44.17
C TYR A 907 24.69 1.49 44.74
N LEU A 908 24.10 2.52 45.36
CA LEU A 908 24.87 3.62 45.96
C LEU A 908 25.75 3.12 47.11
N ALA A 909 25.19 2.35 48.05
CA ALA A 909 25.92 1.90 49.24
C ALA A 909 26.99 0.84 48.91
N ASN A 910 26.66 -0.17 48.11
CA ASN A 910 27.55 -1.33 47.92
C ASN A 910 28.45 -1.24 46.68
N TYR A 911 28.03 -0.52 45.63
CA TYR A 911 28.82 -0.38 44.40
C TYR A 911 29.56 0.96 44.35
N LEU A 912 28.87 2.08 44.58
CA LEU A 912 29.52 3.39 44.61
C LEU A 912 30.21 3.70 45.95
N GLY A 913 29.97 2.90 46.99
CA GLY A 913 30.61 3.03 48.29
C GLY A 913 30.18 4.24 49.10
N ALA A 914 28.98 4.78 48.83
CA ALA A 914 28.39 5.85 49.62
C ALA A 914 28.11 5.39 51.06
N SER A 915 28.18 6.29 52.04
CA SER A 915 27.83 5.92 53.41
C SER A 915 26.33 5.61 53.52
N LEU A 916 25.93 4.86 54.55
CA LEU A 916 24.51 4.54 54.76
C LEU A 916 23.67 5.81 54.97
N ASN A 917 24.24 6.83 55.64
CA ASN A 917 23.57 8.12 55.83
C ASN A 917 23.40 8.87 54.49
N ASP A 918 24.48 9.00 53.70
CA ASP A 918 24.41 9.69 52.40
C ASP A 918 23.40 8.98 51.48
N THR A 919 23.39 7.64 51.50
CA THR A 919 22.51 6.81 50.68
C THR A 919 21.04 6.97 51.07
N ASP A 920 20.73 6.95 52.37
CA ASP A 920 19.37 7.15 52.88
C ASP A 920 18.83 8.53 52.48
N ILE A 921 19.63 9.58 52.69
CA ILE A 921 19.28 10.96 52.32
C ILE A 921 19.05 11.09 50.81
N VAL A 922 19.95 10.57 49.98
CA VAL A 922 19.88 10.70 48.52
C VAL A 922 18.74 9.89 47.91
N THR A 923 18.43 8.71 48.47
CA THR A 923 17.34 7.87 47.95
C THR A 923 15.96 8.22 48.52
N GLY A 924 15.89 9.05 49.57
CA GLY A 924 14.65 9.57 50.13
C GLY A 924 13.64 8.49 50.54
N GLY A 925 14.12 7.33 51.01
CA GLY A 925 13.27 6.19 51.39
C GLY A 925 12.73 5.31 50.24
N PHE A 926 12.86 5.74 48.98
CA PHE A 926 12.43 4.98 47.79
C PHE A 926 13.49 4.00 47.27
N GLY A 927 14.62 3.88 47.95
CA GLY A 927 15.77 3.13 47.48
C GLY A 927 15.67 1.59 47.54
N HIS A 928 14.52 1.02 47.91
CA HIS A 928 14.35 -0.44 48.12
C HIS A 928 13.72 -1.19 46.93
N ASN A 929 13.06 -0.47 46.02
CA ASN A 929 12.48 -1.05 44.80
C ASN A 929 13.56 -1.41 43.78
N SER A 930 13.19 -2.15 42.72
CA SER A 930 14.09 -2.32 41.57
C SER A 930 14.59 -0.95 41.07
N PHE A 931 15.89 -0.82 40.76
CA PHE A 931 16.42 0.42 40.19
C PHE A 931 15.70 0.77 38.88
N TRP A 932 15.26 -0.23 38.11
CA TRP A 932 14.48 -0.01 36.88
C TRP A 932 13.27 0.90 37.09
N PHE A 933 12.55 0.75 38.20
CA PHE A 933 11.40 1.60 38.54
C PHE A 933 11.81 3.09 38.58
N ILE A 934 12.94 3.40 39.21
CA ILE A 934 13.42 4.78 39.34
C ILE A 934 13.87 5.33 37.98
N LEU A 935 14.57 4.53 37.17
CA LEU A 935 15.01 4.95 35.83
C LEU A 935 13.82 5.28 34.93
N PHE A 936 12.82 4.39 34.89
CA PHE A 936 11.63 4.54 34.08
C PHE A 936 10.77 5.74 34.53
N GLU A 937 10.52 5.89 35.83
CA GLU A 937 9.77 7.04 36.35
C GLU A 937 10.53 8.36 36.12
N SER A 938 11.85 8.36 36.25
CA SER A 938 12.67 9.56 35.98
C SER A 938 12.58 10.00 34.51
N MET A 939 12.62 9.05 33.57
CA MET A 939 12.41 9.34 32.14
C MET A 939 11.02 9.96 31.92
N ASN A 940 9.96 9.31 32.40
CA ASN A 940 8.60 9.76 32.16
C ASN A 940 8.30 11.11 32.81
N PHE A 941 8.71 11.31 34.06
CA PHE A 941 8.55 12.61 34.73
C PHE A 941 9.45 13.71 34.15
N GLY A 942 10.49 13.35 33.41
CA GLY A 942 11.36 14.25 32.64
C GLY A 942 10.82 14.65 31.27
N ALA A 943 9.63 14.20 30.86
CA ALA A 943 9.03 14.60 29.59
C ALA A 943 8.83 16.12 29.50
N THR A 944 9.13 16.68 28.33
CA THR A 944 9.04 18.11 28.02
C THR A 944 7.59 18.57 27.92
N THR A 945 6.73 17.80 27.26
CA THR A 945 5.30 18.13 27.11
C THR A 945 4.41 17.02 27.61
N TRP A 946 3.24 17.42 28.13
CA TRP A 946 2.27 16.56 28.77
C TRP A 946 0.86 16.86 28.28
N LYS A 947 0.00 15.85 28.38
CA LYS A 947 -1.43 15.95 28.05
C LYS A 947 -2.29 15.46 29.21
N THR A 948 -3.52 15.95 29.26
CA THR A 948 -4.61 15.40 30.09
C THR A 948 -5.89 15.31 29.25
N ILE A 949 -6.92 14.64 29.76
CA ILE A 949 -8.18 14.45 29.04
C ILE A 949 -9.14 15.58 29.40
N ASP A 950 -9.71 16.24 28.39
CA ASP A 950 -10.67 17.31 28.58
C ASP A 950 -11.98 16.78 29.20
N GLY A 951 -12.47 17.49 30.21
CA GLY A 951 -13.65 17.12 31.00
C GLY A 951 -13.54 15.82 31.81
N GLY A 952 -12.36 15.22 31.91
CA GLY A 952 -12.14 13.95 32.61
C GLY A 952 -13.01 12.81 32.05
N ARG A 953 -13.39 12.88 30.77
CA ARG A 953 -14.21 11.84 30.11
C ARG A 953 -13.32 10.68 29.72
N ILE A 954 -13.05 9.79 30.66
CA ILE A 954 -12.04 8.77 30.40
C ILE A 954 -12.56 7.67 29.47
N PHE A 955 -11.63 7.00 28.80
CA PHE A 955 -11.78 5.81 27.96
C PHE A 955 -12.87 4.82 28.38
N SER A 956 -13.14 4.65 29.67
CA SER A 956 -14.16 3.73 30.16
C SER A 956 -15.57 4.06 29.68
N ILE A 957 -15.91 5.33 29.49
CA ILE A 957 -17.21 5.75 28.94
C ILE A 957 -17.26 5.45 27.45
N SER A 958 -16.23 5.84 26.70
CA SER A 958 -16.14 5.62 25.26
C SER A 958 -16.11 4.13 24.90
N ILE A 959 -15.43 3.30 25.68
CA ILE A 959 -15.39 1.85 25.52
C ILE A 959 -16.71 1.20 25.94
N SER A 960 -17.43 1.76 26.94
CA SER A 960 -18.68 1.17 27.42
C SER A 960 -19.78 1.06 26.34
N ASN A 961 -19.74 1.91 25.32
CA ASN A 961 -20.65 1.78 24.17
C ASN A 961 -20.37 0.56 23.29
N GLN A 962 -19.16 0.00 23.38
CA GLN A 962 -18.73 -1.15 22.61
C GLN A 962 -18.87 -2.47 23.40
N VAL A 963 -19.20 -2.40 24.70
CA VAL A 963 -19.14 -3.55 25.62
C VAL A 963 -20.29 -3.55 26.62
N HIS A 964 -20.92 -4.72 26.82
CA HIS A 964 -21.97 -4.92 27.83
C HIS A 964 -21.52 -5.93 28.90
N PRO A 965 -20.75 -5.51 29.91
CA PRO A 965 -20.23 -6.40 30.94
C PRO A 965 -21.32 -6.80 31.96
N GLU A 966 -21.17 -8.00 32.53
CA GLU A 966 -21.99 -8.48 33.64
C GLU A 966 -21.47 -7.87 34.95
N LYS A 967 -22.07 -6.74 35.34
CA LYS A 967 -21.73 -5.99 36.56
C LYS A 967 -22.24 -6.69 37.82
N ASN A 968 -21.65 -6.39 38.98
CA ASN A 968 -21.87 -7.12 40.25
C ASN A 968 -21.55 -8.62 40.14
N SER A 969 -20.53 -8.97 39.37
CA SER A 969 -20.08 -10.35 39.23
C SER A 969 -18.74 -10.53 39.92
N ASP A 970 -18.72 -10.37 41.26
CA ASP A 970 -17.50 -10.55 42.05
C ASP A 970 -17.12 -12.04 42.07
N ALA A 971 -16.17 -12.41 41.21
CA ALA A 971 -15.71 -13.77 41.11
C ALA A 971 -15.03 -14.18 42.43
N GLU A 972 -15.56 -15.17 43.12
CA GLU A 972 -15.07 -15.61 44.44
C GLU A 972 -14.36 -16.97 44.39
N ASN A 973 -14.79 -17.87 43.50
CA ASN A 973 -14.25 -19.22 43.40
C ASN A 973 -13.94 -19.59 41.95
N LYS A 974 -12.77 -20.20 41.72
CA LYS A 974 -12.33 -20.66 40.40
C LYS A 974 -11.88 -22.10 40.51
N GLN A 975 -12.67 -23.00 39.95
CA GLN A 975 -12.33 -24.42 39.92
C GLN A 975 -11.95 -24.80 38.50
N PHE A 976 -10.72 -25.28 38.32
CA PHE A 976 -10.32 -25.90 37.06
C PHE A 976 -10.73 -27.37 37.10
N ASN A 977 -11.59 -27.78 36.19
CA ASN A 977 -11.97 -29.17 36.04
C ASN A 977 -10.93 -29.88 35.17
N GLU A 978 -10.13 -30.76 35.77
CA GLU A 978 -9.06 -31.49 35.07
C GLU A 978 -9.59 -32.51 34.05
N GLU A 979 -10.83 -33.01 34.23
CA GLU A 979 -11.46 -33.99 33.33
C GLU A 979 -11.90 -33.36 32.01
N TYR A 980 -12.53 -32.17 32.07
CA TYR A 980 -13.07 -31.48 30.90
C TYR A 980 -12.19 -30.31 30.39
N GLN A 981 -11.07 -30.02 31.07
CA GLN A 981 -10.17 -28.90 30.76
C GLN A 981 -10.89 -27.53 30.68
N LYS A 982 -11.91 -27.33 31.53
CA LYS A 982 -12.67 -26.08 31.59
C LYS A 982 -12.58 -25.40 32.96
N LEU A 983 -12.71 -24.08 32.96
CA LEU A 983 -12.73 -23.24 34.15
C LEU A 983 -14.18 -22.97 34.58
N ASN A 984 -14.53 -23.38 35.80
CA ASN A 984 -15.76 -22.95 36.43
C ASN A 984 -15.49 -21.68 37.26
N LEU A 985 -16.14 -20.58 36.89
CA LEU A 985 -16.14 -19.33 37.65
C LEU A 985 -17.42 -19.26 38.46
N GLN A 986 -17.29 -18.93 39.74
CA GLN A 986 -18.42 -18.72 40.64
C GLN A 986 -18.36 -17.33 41.24
N TRP A 987 -19.51 -16.67 41.30
CA TRP A 987 -19.67 -15.33 41.86
C TRP A 987 -21.00 -15.21 42.58
N ARG A 988 -21.18 -14.10 43.27
CA ARG A 988 -22.46 -13.72 43.88
C ARG A 988 -22.86 -12.34 43.37
N SER A 989 -24.16 -12.08 43.28
CA SER A 989 -24.65 -10.74 42.94
C SER A 989 -24.54 -9.79 44.13
N SER A 990 -24.56 -10.33 45.34
CA SER A 990 -24.24 -9.62 46.58
C SER A 990 -23.36 -10.49 47.47
N TYR A 991 -22.42 -9.86 48.18
CA TYR A 991 -21.58 -10.55 49.18
C TYR A 991 -22.42 -11.22 50.30
N MET A 992 -23.65 -10.74 50.51
CA MET A 992 -24.61 -11.31 51.47
C MET A 992 -25.35 -12.55 50.95
N ASP A 993 -25.27 -12.86 49.65
CA ASP A 993 -25.94 -14.02 49.09
C ASP A 993 -25.32 -15.31 49.60
N TRP A 994 -26.15 -16.32 49.90
CA TRP A 994 -25.68 -17.64 50.31
C TRP A 994 -25.49 -18.61 49.13
N THR A 995 -26.01 -18.22 47.96
CA THR A 995 -26.00 -19.02 46.73
C THR A 995 -25.07 -18.42 45.70
N PHE A 996 -24.20 -19.26 45.14
CA PHE A 996 -23.32 -18.86 44.04
C PHE A 996 -24.03 -19.00 42.71
N GLN A 997 -23.82 -18.00 41.85
CA GLN A 997 -23.93 -18.17 40.41
C GLN A 997 -22.66 -18.84 39.89
N ASN A 998 -22.78 -19.57 38.79
CA ASN A 998 -21.63 -20.16 38.14
C ASN A 998 -21.78 -20.17 36.63
N ALA A 999 -20.64 -20.11 35.95
CA ALA A 999 -20.53 -20.35 34.53
C ALA A 999 -19.22 -21.05 34.22
N THR A 1000 -19.19 -21.78 33.12
CA THR A 1000 -18.04 -22.55 32.68
C THR A 1000 -17.48 -21.94 31.41
N PHE A 1001 -16.15 -21.82 31.33
CA PHE A 1001 -15.41 -21.22 30.24
C PHE A 1001 -14.24 -22.11 29.84
N ASP A 1002 -13.80 -22.01 28.59
CA ASP A 1002 -12.60 -22.70 28.12
C ASP A 1002 -11.34 -22.01 28.65
N TYR A 1003 -11.33 -20.66 28.66
CA TYR A 1003 -10.24 -19.84 29.15
C TYR A 1003 -10.73 -18.67 30.01
N ALA A 1004 -9.86 -18.16 30.89
CA ALA A 1004 -10.13 -16.94 31.64
C ALA A 1004 -8.92 -15.99 31.64
N ILE A 1005 -9.16 -14.74 31.28
CA ILE A 1005 -8.18 -13.66 31.37
C ILE A 1005 -8.47 -12.87 32.65
N LEU A 1006 -7.50 -12.82 33.55
CA LEU A 1006 -7.62 -12.20 34.86
C LEU A 1006 -6.98 -10.82 34.81
N ALA A 1007 -7.81 -9.80 34.63
CA ALA A 1007 -7.43 -8.39 34.51
C ALA A 1007 -7.54 -7.61 35.83
N MET A 1008 -7.75 -8.32 36.94
CA MET A 1008 -7.82 -7.77 38.29
C MET A 1008 -6.41 -7.56 38.88
N PRO A 1009 -6.21 -6.56 39.75
CA PRO A 1009 -4.97 -6.42 40.51
C PRO A 1009 -4.69 -7.66 41.37
N PHE A 1010 -3.41 -8.00 41.55
CA PHE A 1010 -3.01 -9.18 42.33
C PHE A 1010 -3.56 -9.22 43.76
N PRO A 1011 -3.67 -8.11 44.52
CA PRO A 1011 -4.34 -8.12 45.82
C PRO A 1011 -5.75 -8.70 45.78
N MET A 1012 -6.49 -8.50 44.68
CA MET A 1012 -7.82 -9.08 44.51
C MET A 1012 -7.76 -10.52 44.01
N VAL A 1013 -6.78 -10.87 43.17
CA VAL A 1013 -6.55 -12.25 42.73
C VAL A 1013 -6.22 -13.16 43.93
N GLN A 1014 -5.53 -12.66 44.96
CA GLN A 1014 -5.25 -13.40 46.20
C GLN A 1014 -6.51 -13.84 46.95
N LYS A 1015 -7.61 -13.09 46.83
CA LYS A 1015 -8.90 -13.44 47.48
C LYS A 1015 -9.59 -14.63 46.80
N LEU A 1016 -9.17 -14.96 45.58
CA LEU A 1016 -9.77 -16.01 44.79
C LEU A 1016 -9.32 -17.39 45.27
N ARG A 1017 -10.27 -18.32 45.34
CA ARG A 1017 -9.93 -19.74 45.46
C ARG A 1017 -9.47 -20.26 44.10
N LEU A 1018 -8.17 -20.17 43.84
CA LEU A 1018 -7.56 -20.64 42.59
C LEU A 1018 -7.26 -22.15 42.63
N PRO A 1019 -7.25 -22.84 41.48
CA PRO A 1019 -6.67 -24.18 41.40
C PRO A 1019 -5.19 -24.11 41.75
N LYS A 1020 -4.58 -25.24 42.13
CA LYS A 1020 -3.14 -25.29 42.44
C LYS A 1020 -2.31 -24.85 41.22
N LEU A 1021 -1.67 -23.68 41.30
CA LEU A 1021 -0.79 -23.13 40.26
C LEU A 1021 0.69 -23.43 40.55
N GLY A 1022 1.57 -23.03 39.62
CA GLY A 1022 3.01 -23.06 39.84
C GLY A 1022 3.44 -22.17 41.00
N ALA A 1023 4.50 -22.55 41.70
CA ALA A 1023 4.98 -21.82 42.88
C ALA A 1023 5.38 -20.37 42.55
N THR A 1024 6.03 -20.14 41.40
CA THR A 1024 6.51 -18.82 40.99
C THR A 1024 5.38 -17.84 40.73
N ILE A 1025 4.38 -18.20 39.92
CA ILE A 1025 3.20 -17.34 39.67
C ILE A 1025 2.36 -17.15 40.93
N THR A 1026 2.24 -18.19 41.78
CA THR A 1026 1.56 -18.08 43.08
C THR A 1026 2.28 -17.09 43.99
N ASN A 1027 3.62 -17.11 43.99
CA ASN A 1027 4.41 -16.13 44.72
C ASN A 1027 4.24 -14.72 44.13
N ALA A 1028 4.27 -14.55 42.81
CA ALA A 1028 4.04 -13.25 42.19
C ALA A 1028 2.69 -12.65 42.63
N ILE A 1029 1.61 -13.43 42.52
CA ILE A 1029 0.26 -13.04 42.97
C ILE A 1029 0.27 -12.62 44.45
N ASN A 1030 1.00 -13.33 45.31
CA ASN A 1030 1.00 -13.10 46.76
C ASN A 1030 2.03 -12.06 47.25
N LYS A 1031 3.07 -11.75 46.47
CA LYS A 1031 4.30 -11.10 46.97
C LYS A 1031 4.73 -9.86 46.20
N VAL A 1032 4.22 -9.62 44.99
CA VAL A 1032 4.45 -8.33 44.32
C VAL A 1032 3.76 -7.25 45.15
N PRO A 1033 4.49 -6.27 45.70
CA PRO A 1033 3.89 -5.27 46.57
C PRO A 1033 3.15 -4.22 45.74
N PHE A 1034 2.07 -3.72 46.33
CA PHE A 1034 1.28 -2.63 45.76
C PHE A 1034 1.40 -1.42 46.67
N ALA A 1035 1.89 -0.33 46.12
CA ALA A 1035 1.85 0.97 46.76
C ALA A 1035 0.42 1.49 46.76
N SER A 1036 0.15 2.47 47.61
CA SER A 1036 -1.12 3.18 47.64
C SER A 1036 -0.86 4.67 47.71
N GLY A 1037 -1.78 5.43 47.12
CA GLY A 1037 -1.84 6.87 47.26
C GLY A 1037 -3.21 7.30 47.76
N CYS A 1038 -3.23 8.46 48.41
CA CYS A 1038 -4.46 9.14 48.83
C CYS A 1038 -4.53 10.50 48.15
N LYS A 1039 -5.69 10.78 47.54
CA LYS A 1039 -6.01 12.05 46.90
C LYS A 1039 -7.18 12.71 47.61
N VAL A 1040 -7.09 14.03 47.83
CA VAL A 1040 -8.20 14.86 48.32
C VAL A 1040 -8.39 16.02 47.37
N ALA A 1041 -9.54 16.05 46.70
CA ALA A 1041 -10.00 17.18 45.90
C ALA A 1041 -10.96 18.05 46.72
N LEU A 1042 -10.71 19.35 46.75
CA LEU A 1042 -11.56 20.35 47.39
C LEU A 1042 -12.15 21.27 46.33
N GLU A 1043 -13.44 21.55 46.40
CA GLU A 1043 -14.11 22.51 45.51
C GLU A 1043 -14.19 23.89 46.15
N TYR A 1044 -13.76 24.89 45.40
CA TYR A 1044 -13.83 26.31 45.75
C TYR A 1044 -14.83 27.03 44.84
N LYS A 1045 -15.42 28.13 45.33
CA LYS A 1045 -16.39 28.96 44.59
C LYS A 1045 -15.76 29.62 43.36
N THR A 1046 -14.48 29.95 43.46
CA THR A 1046 -13.67 30.55 42.39
C THR A 1046 -12.27 29.93 42.35
N ARG A 1047 -11.57 30.15 41.24
CA ARG A 1047 -10.17 29.75 41.03
C ARG A 1047 -9.22 30.78 41.65
N PHE A 1048 -9.38 31.06 42.95
CA PHE A 1048 -8.71 32.18 43.62
C PHE A 1048 -7.17 32.16 43.46
N TRP A 1049 -6.58 30.98 43.29
CA TRP A 1049 -5.14 30.80 43.04
C TRP A 1049 -4.67 31.40 41.69
N GLU A 1050 -5.56 31.54 40.70
CA GLU A 1050 -5.28 32.21 39.41
C GLU A 1050 -5.31 33.75 39.55
N HIS A 1051 -5.69 34.28 40.72
CA HIS A 1051 -5.88 35.72 40.97
C HIS A 1051 -4.98 36.28 42.07
N PHE A 1052 -3.99 35.49 42.53
CA PHE A 1052 -2.90 36.04 43.32
C PHE A 1052 -2.05 37.03 42.52
N GLU A 1053 -1.25 37.83 43.21
CA GLU A 1053 -0.28 38.74 42.57
C GLU A 1053 0.67 38.00 41.62
N ASN A 1054 1.05 36.77 42.01
CA ASN A 1054 1.68 35.77 41.14
C ASN A 1054 0.65 34.66 40.82
N PRO A 1055 -0.07 34.74 39.69
CA PRO A 1055 -1.09 33.76 39.32
C PRO A 1055 -0.55 32.34 39.15
N ILE A 1056 -1.26 31.36 39.69
CA ILE A 1056 -0.89 29.94 39.56
C ILE A 1056 -1.77 29.28 38.49
N TYR A 1057 -1.17 28.86 37.37
CA TYR A 1057 -1.86 28.18 36.27
C TYR A 1057 -1.31 26.75 36.10
N GLY A 1058 -2.05 25.74 36.54
CA GLY A 1058 -1.55 24.36 36.57
C GLY A 1058 -0.28 24.19 37.42
N GLY A 1059 0.46 23.11 37.22
CA GLY A 1059 1.62 22.77 38.04
C GLY A 1059 1.26 22.33 39.46
N TRP A 1060 2.21 22.46 40.40
CA TRP A 1060 2.05 22.01 41.77
C TRP A 1060 2.76 22.92 42.79
N SER A 1061 2.31 22.87 44.04
CA SER A 1061 3.01 23.40 45.22
C SER A 1061 3.54 22.25 46.08
N GLU A 1062 4.60 22.52 46.82
CA GLU A 1062 5.22 21.59 47.77
C GLU A 1062 5.14 22.08 49.19
N THR A 1063 5.09 21.11 50.11
CA THR A 1063 5.02 21.39 51.53
C THR A 1063 5.61 20.28 52.39
N ASP A 1064 6.13 20.65 53.56
CA ASP A 1064 6.48 19.73 54.64
C ASP A 1064 5.33 19.44 55.63
N ILE A 1065 4.13 19.99 55.42
CA ILE A 1065 2.97 19.64 56.25
C ILE A 1065 2.75 18.12 56.15
N PRO A 1066 2.87 17.37 57.27
CA PRO A 1066 2.89 15.93 57.23
C PRO A 1066 1.63 15.35 56.59
N GLY A 1067 1.81 14.45 55.62
CA GLY A 1067 0.70 13.76 54.97
C GLY A 1067 -0.14 14.61 54.02
N VAL A 1068 0.22 15.85 53.67
CA VAL A 1068 -0.46 16.61 52.59
C VAL A 1068 0.08 16.21 51.22
N GLY A 1069 1.39 15.98 51.11
CA GLY A 1069 2.04 15.64 49.83
C GLY A 1069 1.96 16.80 48.83
N TRP A 1070 1.67 16.50 47.58
CA TRP A 1070 1.62 17.50 46.51
C TRP A 1070 0.26 18.19 46.41
N ILE A 1071 0.27 19.50 46.22
CA ILE A 1071 -0.93 20.28 45.91
C ILE A 1071 -0.90 20.54 44.41
N THR A 1072 -1.83 19.97 43.64
CA THR A 1072 -1.80 20.05 42.17
C THR A 1072 -2.95 20.93 41.66
N TYR A 1073 -2.60 21.94 40.86
CA TYR A 1073 -3.58 22.86 40.29
C TYR A 1073 -4.09 22.32 38.95
N PRO A 1074 -5.38 22.51 38.64
CA PRO A 1074 -5.94 22.13 37.35
C PRO A 1074 -5.22 22.77 36.17
N SER A 1075 -4.94 21.99 35.13
CA SER A 1075 -4.48 22.50 33.82
C SER A 1075 -5.61 22.73 32.82
N TYR A 1076 -6.84 22.39 33.19
CA TYR A 1076 -8.04 22.55 32.38
C TYR A 1076 -8.81 23.79 32.79
N CYS A 1077 -9.48 24.43 31.81
CA CYS A 1077 -10.31 25.62 32.02
C CYS A 1077 -9.59 26.76 32.78
N LEU A 1078 -8.42 27.15 32.29
CA LEU A 1078 -7.67 28.29 32.84
C LEU A 1078 -8.47 29.59 32.66
N ASN A 1079 -8.49 30.45 33.69
CA ASN A 1079 -9.27 31.70 33.74
C ASN A 1079 -10.79 31.53 33.62
N CYS A 1080 -11.30 30.33 33.87
CA CYS A 1080 -12.74 30.10 33.85
C CYS A 1080 -13.45 30.64 35.09
N THR A 1081 -14.69 31.06 34.91
CA THR A 1081 -15.58 31.49 35.99
C THR A 1081 -16.37 30.33 36.56
N GLY A 1082 -16.68 30.38 37.86
CA GLY A 1082 -17.51 29.39 38.54
C GLY A 1082 -16.71 28.45 39.45
N PRO A 1083 -17.39 27.47 40.07
CA PRO A 1083 -16.74 26.54 40.99
C PRO A 1083 -15.65 25.73 40.31
N ALA A 1084 -14.57 25.46 41.04
CA ALA A 1084 -13.45 24.68 40.54
C ALA A 1084 -12.86 23.80 41.64
N SER A 1085 -12.44 22.61 41.27
CA SER A 1085 -11.80 21.67 42.19
C SER A 1085 -10.30 21.68 42.06
N LEU A 1086 -9.62 21.78 43.19
CA LEU A 1086 -8.16 21.71 43.30
C LEU A 1086 -7.78 20.39 43.97
N LEU A 1087 -6.78 19.68 43.45
CA LEU A 1087 -6.25 18.48 44.09
C LEU A 1087 -5.35 18.91 45.25
N ALA A 1088 -5.99 19.19 46.38
CA ALA A 1088 -5.43 19.82 47.56
C ALA A 1088 -4.45 18.94 48.34
N SER A 1089 -4.53 17.63 48.13
CA SER A 1089 -3.54 16.69 48.64
C SER A 1089 -3.41 15.53 47.68
N TYR A 1090 -2.17 15.20 47.34
CA TYR A 1090 -1.82 13.96 46.67
C TYR A 1090 -0.58 13.36 47.32
N VAL A 1091 -0.81 12.34 48.14
CA VAL A 1091 0.26 11.60 48.80
C VAL A 1091 0.55 10.31 48.05
N THR A 1092 1.80 10.13 47.68
CA THR A 1092 2.31 8.95 46.93
C THR A 1092 3.21 8.06 47.78
N GLU A 1093 3.60 8.50 48.98
CA GLU A 1093 4.31 7.68 49.96
C GLU A 1093 3.39 6.60 50.53
N ALA A 1094 3.79 5.34 50.36
CA ALA A 1094 3.00 4.20 50.80
C ALA A 1094 2.66 4.25 52.31
N SER A 1095 3.58 4.76 53.14
CA SER A 1095 3.39 4.94 54.59
C SER A 1095 2.23 5.88 54.90
N TRP A 1096 2.14 7.03 54.22
CA TRP A 1096 1.07 7.99 54.44
C TRP A 1096 -0.24 7.56 53.82
N GLY A 1097 -0.21 6.92 52.63
CA GLY A 1097 -1.40 6.31 52.05
C GLY A 1097 -2.05 5.30 53.01
N ASP A 1098 -1.24 4.46 53.65
CA ASP A 1098 -1.70 3.51 54.67
C ASP A 1098 -2.07 4.19 56.00
N THR A 1099 -1.45 5.31 56.35
CA THR A 1099 -1.80 6.09 57.55
C THR A 1099 -3.16 6.74 57.40
N TRP A 1100 -3.43 7.38 56.25
CA TRP A 1100 -4.68 8.11 56.04
C TRP A 1100 -5.91 7.21 55.97
N VAL A 1101 -5.76 5.93 55.64
CA VAL A 1101 -6.89 4.98 55.71
C VAL A 1101 -7.25 4.55 57.14
N SER A 1102 -6.40 4.86 58.13
CA SER A 1102 -6.72 4.64 59.54
C SER A 1102 -7.56 5.76 60.17
N VAL A 1103 -7.80 6.84 59.42
CA VAL A 1103 -8.50 8.05 59.87
C VAL A 1103 -9.83 8.20 59.11
N SER A 1104 -10.85 8.80 59.73
CA SER A 1104 -12.11 9.07 59.03
C SER A 1104 -11.90 10.04 57.86
N GLU A 1105 -12.76 9.92 56.85
CA GLU A 1105 -12.72 10.78 55.67
C GLU A 1105 -12.84 12.26 56.03
N GLU A 1106 -13.78 12.61 56.91
CA GLU A 1106 -14.04 13.99 57.31
C GLU A 1106 -12.85 14.61 58.05
N GLN A 1107 -12.19 13.84 58.92
CA GLN A 1107 -11.02 14.31 59.65
C GLN A 1107 -9.82 14.56 58.72
N HIS A 1108 -9.57 13.64 57.77
CA HIS A 1108 -8.50 13.82 56.80
C HIS A 1108 -8.79 15.00 55.86
N VAL A 1109 -10.03 15.12 55.39
CA VAL A 1109 -10.43 16.26 54.53
C VAL A 1109 -10.31 17.57 55.29
N GLN A 1110 -10.76 17.65 56.54
CA GLN A 1110 -10.61 18.86 57.34
C GLN A 1110 -9.13 19.21 57.55
N TYR A 1111 -8.28 18.22 57.82
CA TYR A 1111 -6.85 18.42 57.92
C TYR A 1111 -6.25 19.04 56.64
N VAL A 1112 -6.68 18.57 55.47
CA VAL A 1112 -6.24 19.15 54.19
C VAL A 1112 -6.82 20.56 53.97
N VAL A 1113 -8.08 20.82 54.37
CA VAL A 1113 -8.66 22.18 54.31
C VAL A 1113 -7.84 23.15 55.17
N ASP A 1114 -7.46 22.74 56.39
CA ASP A 1114 -6.67 23.54 57.30
C ASP A 1114 -5.28 23.82 56.73
N ALA A 1115 -4.63 22.81 56.14
CA ALA A 1115 -3.36 22.95 55.43
C ALA A 1115 -3.47 23.90 54.22
N MET A 1116 -4.55 23.82 53.45
CA MET A 1116 -4.78 24.73 52.32
C MET A 1116 -4.90 26.18 52.79
N ALA A 1117 -5.59 26.45 53.89
CA ALA A 1117 -5.69 27.78 54.47
C ALA A 1117 -4.38 28.26 55.11
N GLU A 1118 -3.60 27.35 55.69
CA GLU A 1118 -2.26 27.66 56.19
C GLU A 1118 -1.34 28.12 55.04
N ILE A 1119 -1.35 27.42 53.91
CA ILE A 1119 -0.49 27.70 52.76
C ILE A 1119 -1.01 28.90 51.94
N HIS A 1120 -2.30 28.96 51.65
CA HIS A 1120 -2.87 29.92 50.70
C HIS A 1120 -3.53 31.13 51.38
N GLY A 1121 -3.57 31.14 52.71
CA GLY A 1121 -4.23 32.16 53.51
C GLY A 1121 -5.73 31.93 53.71
N GLN A 1122 -6.35 32.84 54.45
CA GLN A 1122 -7.76 32.76 54.86
C GLN A 1122 -8.75 32.62 53.68
N VAL A 1123 -8.37 33.09 52.48
CA VAL A 1123 -9.17 32.96 51.26
C VAL A 1123 -9.56 31.50 50.96
N ALA A 1124 -8.69 30.52 51.28
CA ALA A 1124 -9.03 29.12 51.05
C ALA A 1124 -10.24 28.69 51.91
N TYR A 1125 -10.32 29.09 53.18
CA TYR A 1125 -11.52 28.82 53.99
C TYR A 1125 -12.75 29.53 53.45
N ASP A 1126 -12.60 30.81 53.08
CA ASP A 1126 -13.74 31.65 52.67
C ASP A 1126 -14.35 31.19 51.34
N GLU A 1127 -13.51 30.68 50.43
CA GLU A 1127 -13.89 30.19 49.12
C GLU A 1127 -14.29 28.71 49.12
N TYR A 1128 -13.94 27.92 50.13
CA TYR A 1128 -14.29 26.50 50.20
C TYR A 1128 -15.82 26.32 50.23
N THR A 1129 -16.32 25.48 49.34
CA THR A 1129 -17.77 25.25 49.18
C THR A 1129 -18.34 24.27 50.21
N GLY A 1130 -17.47 23.49 50.87
CA GLY A 1130 -17.85 22.30 51.63
C GLY A 1130 -17.91 21.02 50.80
N ASN A 1131 -17.82 21.10 49.47
CA ASN A 1131 -17.79 19.93 48.60
C ASN A 1131 -16.36 19.40 48.44
N TYR A 1132 -16.20 18.09 48.57
CA TYR A 1132 -14.92 17.42 48.43
C TYR A 1132 -15.07 16.01 47.88
N ARG A 1133 -13.95 15.43 47.45
CA ARG A 1133 -13.81 14.00 47.15
C ARG A 1133 -12.48 13.50 47.67
N ARG A 1134 -12.52 12.43 48.46
CA ARG A 1134 -11.32 11.71 48.91
C ARG A 1134 -11.26 10.36 48.18
N LYS A 1135 -10.07 9.98 47.73
CA LYS A 1135 -9.81 8.63 47.26
C LYS A 1135 -8.49 8.12 47.79
N CYS A 1136 -8.56 7.19 48.73
CA CYS A 1136 -7.44 6.36 49.12
C CYS A 1136 -7.54 5.00 48.42
N TRP A 1137 -6.52 4.65 47.62
CA TRP A 1137 -6.58 3.43 46.82
C TRP A 1137 -6.49 2.13 47.64
N ARG A 1138 -6.01 2.22 48.88
CA ARG A 1138 -5.95 1.10 49.82
C ARG A 1138 -7.33 0.71 50.36
N GLU A 1139 -8.26 1.67 50.43
CA GLU A 1139 -9.67 1.45 50.82
C GLU A 1139 -10.52 0.91 49.64
N ASP A 1140 -9.99 0.92 48.41
CA ASP A 1140 -10.75 0.43 47.26
C ASP A 1140 -10.90 -1.10 47.30
N GLU A 1141 -12.13 -1.56 47.52
CA GLU A 1141 -12.49 -2.97 47.66
C GLU A 1141 -12.24 -3.82 46.40
N PHE A 1142 -12.03 -3.20 45.24
CA PHE A 1142 -11.78 -3.85 43.95
C PHE A 1142 -10.35 -3.65 43.43
N ALA A 1143 -9.51 -2.89 44.12
CA ALA A 1143 -8.10 -2.69 43.75
C ALA A 1143 -7.11 -3.11 44.83
N GLY A 1144 -7.37 -2.79 46.10
CA GLY A 1144 -6.49 -3.09 47.24
C GLY A 1144 -5.14 -2.34 47.23
N GLY A 1145 -5.01 -1.32 46.39
CA GLY A 1145 -3.79 -0.53 46.20
C GLY A 1145 -3.85 0.33 44.93
N GLY A 1146 -2.91 1.26 44.82
CA GLY A 1146 -2.75 2.17 43.69
C GLY A 1146 -2.06 1.50 42.50
N TRP A 1147 -0.83 1.02 42.66
CA TRP A 1147 -0.02 0.42 41.59
C TRP A 1147 1.01 -0.57 42.13
N ALA A 1148 1.48 -1.46 41.27
CA ALA A 1148 2.56 -2.39 41.60
C ALA A 1148 3.91 -1.67 41.74
N GLN A 1149 4.74 -2.11 42.69
CA GLN A 1149 6.11 -1.63 42.85
C GLN A 1149 7.08 -2.80 43.05
N PRO A 1150 7.44 -3.54 42.00
CA PRO A 1150 8.29 -4.71 42.17
C PRO A 1150 9.63 -4.39 42.84
N THR A 1151 10.01 -5.25 43.78
CA THR A 1151 11.32 -5.17 44.44
C THR A 1151 12.40 -5.83 43.59
N ILE A 1152 13.66 -5.68 43.99
CA ILE A 1152 14.78 -6.37 43.33
C ILE A 1152 14.49 -7.87 43.12
N GLY A 1153 14.75 -8.33 41.91
CA GLY A 1153 14.68 -9.71 41.43
C GLY A 1153 13.31 -10.06 40.86
N GLN A 1154 12.27 -9.27 41.13
CA GLN A 1154 10.91 -9.62 40.77
C GLN A 1154 10.61 -9.46 39.28
N HIS A 1155 11.20 -8.48 38.57
CA HIS A 1155 11.01 -8.38 37.12
C HIS A 1155 11.61 -9.61 36.42
N GLN A 1156 12.89 -9.86 36.70
CA GLN A 1156 13.63 -10.96 36.08
C GLN A 1156 13.03 -12.34 36.42
N LEU A 1157 12.44 -12.48 37.62
CA LEU A 1157 11.81 -13.74 38.06
C LEU A 1157 10.37 -13.92 37.59
N TYR A 1158 9.53 -12.87 37.67
CA TYR A 1158 8.08 -13.00 37.50
C TYR A 1158 7.58 -12.64 36.09
N ILE A 1159 8.22 -11.70 35.38
CA ILE A 1159 7.78 -11.34 34.03
C ILE A 1159 7.67 -12.58 33.11
N PRO A 1160 8.66 -13.50 33.07
CA PRO A 1160 8.54 -14.71 32.25
C PRO A 1160 7.36 -15.63 32.65
N GLU A 1161 6.86 -15.54 33.89
CA GLU A 1161 5.67 -16.28 34.30
C GLU A 1161 4.37 -15.65 33.79
N TYR A 1162 4.34 -14.34 33.56
CA TYR A 1162 3.16 -13.62 33.06
C TYR A 1162 2.85 -13.93 31.58
N PHE A 1163 3.88 -14.33 30.82
CA PHE A 1163 3.77 -14.80 29.43
C PHE A 1163 3.34 -16.28 29.31
N LYS A 1164 3.06 -16.95 30.43
CA LYS A 1164 2.58 -18.34 30.45
C LYS A 1164 1.09 -18.39 30.73
N THR A 1165 0.43 -19.38 30.14
CA THR A 1165 -0.96 -19.72 30.46
C THR A 1165 -0.97 -20.76 31.56
N HIS A 1166 -1.56 -20.41 32.70
CA HIS A 1166 -1.57 -21.25 33.90
C HIS A 1166 -2.96 -21.87 34.07
N LYS A 1167 -3.11 -23.15 33.71
CA LYS A 1167 -4.40 -23.87 33.79
C LYS A 1167 -5.53 -23.09 33.08
N ASN A 1168 -5.29 -22.75 31.82
CA ASN A 1168 -6.16 -21.93 30.96
C ASN A 1168 -6.44 -20.50 31.48
N MET A 1169 -5.64 -20.02 32.42
CA MET A 1169 -5.71 -18.64 32.90
C MET A 1169 -4.53 -17.80 32.41
N ILE A 1170 -4.84 -16.60 31.93
CA ILE A 1170 -3.87 -15.58 31.53
C ILE A 1170 -4.03 -14.40 32.49
N PHE A 1171 -2.94 -13.90 33.06
CA PHE A 1171 -2.98 -12.75 33.97
C PHE A 1171 -2.58 -11.50 33.21
N VAL A 1172 -3.35 -10.41 33.33
CA VAL A 1172 -3.07 -9.12 32.68
C VAL A 1172 -3.32 -7.97 33.64
N GLY A 1173 -2.74 -6.81 33.34
CA GLY A 1173 -2.77 -5.61 34.17
C GLY A 1173 -1.38 -4.98 34.26
N GLU A 1174 -1.31 -3.72 34.69
CA GLU A 1174 -0.03 -3.00 34.82
C GLU A 1174 0.99 -3.72 35.71
N GLN A 1175 0.54 -4.49 36.69
CA GLN A 1175 1.41 -5.32 37.53
C GLN A 1175 2.11 -6.48 36.80
N THR A 1176 1.71 -6.74 35.55
CA THR A 1176 2.28 -7.77 34.68
C THR A 1176 3.05 -7.19 33.49
N SER A 1177 3.27 -5.87 33.46
CA SER A 1177 4.06 -5.17 32.45
C SER A 1177 5.50 -4.92 32.94
N TYR A 1178 6.33 -4.36 32.07
CA TYR A 1178 7.69 -3.88 32.37
C TYR A 1178 7.68 -2.50 33.04
N THR A 1179 6.56 -1.80 32.89
CA THR A 1179 6.32 -0.45 33.36
C THR A 1179 5.14 -0.50 34.33
N HIS A 1180 5.15 0.34 35.35
CA HIS A 1180 4.13 0.33 36.40
C HIS A 1180 3.58 1.72 36.64
N SER A 1181 2.40 1.80 37.23
CA SER A 1181 1.72 3.06 37.59
C SER A 1181 1.09 3.89 36.44
N TRP A 1182 1.23 3.46 35.18
CA TRP A 1182 0.68 4.17 34.02
C TRP A 1182 -0.46 3.43 33.32
N VAL A 1183 -1.32 4.18 32.62
CA VAL A 1183 -2.36 3.60 31.74
C VAL A 1183 -1.72 2.80 30.61
N ALA A 1184 -0.64 3.31 30.01
CA ALA A 1184 0.12 2.63 28.98
C ALA A 1184 0.52 1.20 29.40
N SER A 1185 1.01 1.02 30.62
CA SER A 1185 1.35 -0.29 31.20
C SER A 1185 0.18 -1.28 31.22
N ALA A 1186 -1.02 -0.80 31.54
CA ALA A 1186 -2.22 -1.63 31.52
C ALA A 1186 -2.64 -1.99 30.09
N LEU A 1187 -2.51 -1.04 29.14
CA LEU A 1187 -2.82 -1.26 27.74
C LEU A 1187 -1.85 -2.26 27.10
N GLU A 1188 -0.54 -2.10 27.31
CA GLU A 1188 0.52 -3.01 26.83
C GLU A 1188 0.27 -4.43 27.32
N SER A 1189 0.01 -4.58 28.62
CA SER A 1189 -0.34 -5.89 29.17
C SER A 1189 -1.65 -6.44 28.60
N GLY A 1190 -2.63 -5.59 28.27
CA GLY A 1190 -3.89 -5.98 27.66
C GLY A 1190 -3.68 -6.52 26.23
N VAL A 1191 -2.83 -5.85 25.45
CA VAL A 1191 -2.39 -6.29 24.11
C VAL A 1191 -1.65 -7.62 24.21
N ARG A 1192 -0.66 -7.73 25.11
CA ARG A 1192 0.07 -8.98 25.37
C ARG A 1192 -0.88 -10.12 25.72
N GLY A 1193 -1.86 -9.89 26.59
CA GLY A 1193 -2.84 -10.91 26.98
C GLY A 1193 -3.74 -11.36 25.84
N ALA A 1194 -4.20 -10.44 24.98
CA ALA A 1194 -4.96 -10.78 23.79
C ALA A 1194 -4.12 -11.61 22.82
N VAL A 1195 -2.88 -11.20 22.55
CA VAL A 1195 -1.94 -11.94 21.69
C VAL A 1195 -1.63 -13.32 22.27
N GLN A 1196 -1.40 -13.41 23.58
CA GLN A 1196 -1.20 -14.69 24.25
C GLN A 1196 -2.40 -15.61 24.07
N MET A 1197 -3.63 -15.09 24.25
CA MET A 1197 -4.85 -15.87 24.03
C MET A 1197 -4.98 -16.34 22.57
N LEU A 1198 -4.74 -15.46 21.59
CA LEU A 1198 -4.76 -15.82 20.18
C LEU A 1198 -3.73 -16.93 19.87
N LEU A 1199 -2.52 -16.83 20.41
CA LEU A 1199 -1.48 -17.85 20.28
C LEU A 1199 -1.80 -19.16 21.00
N GLU A 1200 -2.48 -19.12 22.16
CA GLU A 1200 -2.98 -20.32 22.84
C GLU A 1200 -4.04 -21.06 22.01
N LEU A 1201 -4.83 -20.33 21.23
CA LEU A 1201 -5.80 -20.88 20.27
C LEU A 1201 -5.17 -21.28 18.93
N GLY A 1202 -3.88 -20.96 18.71
CA GLY A 1202 -3.16 -21.16 17.45
C GLY A 1202 -3.49 -20.15 16.33
N LEU A 1203 -4.18 -19.05 16.67
CA LEU A 1203 -4.57 -17.95 15.79
C LEU A 1203 -3.41 -16.97 15.56
N VAL A 1204 -2.37 -17.44 14.87
CA VAL A 1204 -1.11 -16.69 14.65
C VAL A 1204 -1.30 -15.43 13.81
N ASP A 1205 -2.14 -15.49 12.78
CA ASP A 1205 -2.33 -14.38 11.85
C ASP A 1205 -3.06 -13.23 12.57
N GLU A 1206 -4.09 -13.56 13.36
CA GLU A 1206 -4.76 -12.61 14.24
C GLU A 1206 -3.81 -12.02 15.28
N ALA A 1207 -2.92 -12.83 15.86
CA ALA A 1207 -1.91 -12.38 16.82
C ALA A 1207 -0.93 -11.36 16.19
N LYS A 1208 -0.51 -11.57 14.93
CA LYS A 1208 0.34 -10.62 14.19
C LYS A 1208 -0.40 -9.33 13.87
N ALA A 1209 -1.62 -9.42 13.35
CA ALA A 1209 -2.44 -8.24 13.06
C ALA A 1209 -2.68 -7.38 14.31
N ALA A 1210 -2.88 -8.02 15.47
CA ALA A 1210 -2.97 -7.32 16.76
C ALA A 1210 -1.66 -6.60 17.13
N VAL A 1211 -0.51 -7.26 16.93
CA VAL A 1211 0.82 -6.66 17.14
C VAL A 1211 1.08 -5.49 16.19
N ASP A 1212 0.81 -5.64 14.89
CA ASP A 1212 1.08 -4.60 13.89
C ASP A 1212 0.23 -3.35 14.14
N LYS A 1213 -1.04 -3.54 14.54
CA LYS A 1213 -1.91 -2.43 14.90
C LYS A 1213 -1.49 -1.75 16.20
N TRP A 1214 -1.26 -2.49 17.27
CA TRP A 1214 -1.18 -1.95 18.63
C TRP A 1214 0.23 -1.81 19.20
N MET A 1215 1.25 -2.36 18.54
CA MET A 1215 2.67 -2.24 18.93
C MET A 1215 3.57 -1.77 17.78
N GLY A 1216 3.22 -2.06 16.52
CA GLY A 1216 4.12 -1.91 15.36
C GLY A 1216 4.23 -0.54 14.70
N ARG A 1217 3.44 0.47 15.10
CA ARG A 1217 3.37 1.77 14.38
C ARG A 1217 4.37 2.83 14.86
N TRP A 1218 4.87 2.72 16.10
CA TRP A 1218 5.71 3.75 16.73
C TRP A 1218 6.92 3.17 17.48
N LEU A 1219 7.13 1.87 17.39
CA LEU A 1219 8.33 1.20 17.88
C LEU A 1219 9.10 0.67 16.67
N ASP A 1220 10.36 1.07 16.54
CA ASP A 1220 11.26 0.58 15.51
C ASP A 1220 11.57 -0.91 15.80
N VAL A 1221 11.03 -1.77 14.93
CA VAL A 1221 11.06 -3.24 15.05
C VAL A 1221 12.34 -3.79 14.44
#